data_AF-A0A6I7M1R7-F1
#
_entry.id   AF-A0A6I7M1R7-F1
#
_cell.length_a   1.000
_cell.length_b   1.000
_cell.length_c   1.000
_cell.angle_alpha   90.00
_cell.angle_beta   90.00
_cell.angle_gamma   90.00
#
_symmetry.space_group_name_H-M   'P 1'
#
loop_
_entity.id
_entity.type
_entity.pdbx_description
1 polymer ?
#
loop_
_entity_poly.entity_id
_entity_poly.type
_entity_poly.pdbx_seq_one_letter_code
_entity_poly.pdbx_strand_id
1 'polypeptide(L)'
;MSFAKLFIYSIIFLLLGGPLLMASPYIQVRIYPDSRAQWNQLQSLNFDEIWMSDNYVDIAANQSQLDSLTTLGFRTDVIIPDMENFYRDRLLRAGKALTMGAYKTSAEIYAKVDSLIAEYPNIVSAKVNIGNTLQGRPMWAVKISDNPNVDENQPRILFFACIHSREVITPEILLSYMSYLTSNYGADSEVTYLVNNREIWFIPLTNPDGYIYNETNSPNGGGMWRKNRRNNGDGSYGVDLNRNFGYEWGYDNAGSSPVGSNETYRGSGPFSEPETQHLRDFILDHDFSMTISYHSYSNLILWPWGYDRIYSPDDDIFQEMGDSAAAFNGFTPTVAWGLYVTNGDTDDWGYGEQNLKRKTYALTLEVGSESDGFWPATNRISTLVSENLQPNLFFTRIVGQEYKLRAPGQPVIVASDTVEAASYDIAWRFDTDTLNPAINYELVELQNRQTITDPAASLDNLGNNQFSISTSQYHSAPSSFYSGSQNNIFHAITTANPHPVTTGDSLKFWTYYNMEADYDYAYVEISTDGINFTAIPGNITTTTNPNGNNKGNGITGNSGGWVPGLFDLSPFVGQNLYFRISYITDGYVFYDGIYVDDFYPVEIFGTENVLSSNITDTTYHITGRAEGNYYYKVRGQDAENQWGRYSEIQKVYAKSSVVCGDANGNESVNILDVSFVINYLYRGGPAPSPLSVTDVNNSGGVNILDVSYLINFLYKGGPAPNCP
;
A
#
# COMPACT_ATOMS: atom_id res chain seq x y z
N MET A 1 -5.54 45.57 96.42
CA MET A 1 -4.56 46.32 95.60
C MET A 1 -4.34 45.51 94.34
N SER A 2 -5.19 45.65 93.29
CA SER A 2 -5.10 46.58 92.14
C SER A 2 -3.76 46.45 91.39
N PHE A 3 -3.62 46.28 90.06
CA PHE A 3 -4.49 46.48 88.88
C PHE A 3 -4.00 45.58 87.69
N ALA A 4 -4.96 45.09 86.86
CA ALA A 4 -5.02 44.90 85.38
C ALA A 4 -3.76 44.49 84.54
N LYS A 5 -3.80 43.66 83.47
CA LYS A 5 -4.72 43.57 82.31
C LYS A 5 -4.62 42.20 81.57
N LEU A 6 -5.73 41.85 80.90
CA LEU A 6 -5.94 40.89 79.80
C LEU A 6 -4.79 40.77 78.77
N PHE A 7 -4.61 39.58 78.15
CA PHE A 7 -4.76 39.39 76.70
C PHE A 7 -4.89 37.89 76.31
N ILE A 8 -5.64 37.66 75.24
CA ILE A 8 -6.27 36.41 74.76
C ILE A 8 -5.37 35.66 73.75
N TYR A 9 -5.59 34.34 73.64
CA TYR A 9 -5.03 33.37 72.69
C TYR A 9 -4.86 33.85 71.24
N SER A 10 -3.75 33.44 70.62
CA SER A 10 -3.65 33.11 69.19
C SER A 10 -2.44 32.18 68.96
N ILE A 11 -2.70 30.88 68.82
CA ILE A 11 -1.73 29.89 68.34
C ILE A 11 -1.72 30.03 66.81
N ILE A 12 -0.63 30.55 66.26
CA ILE A 12 -0.37 30.56 64.82
C ILE A 12 0.19 29.19 64.45
N PHE A 13 -0.61 28.39 63.74
CA PHE A 13 -0.09 27.27 62.95
C PHE A 13 0.65 27.85 61.75
N LEU A 14 1.98 27.74 61.75
CA LEU A 14 2.81 28.03 60.58
C LEU A 14 2.72 26.83 59.63
N LEU A 15 1.76 26.88 58.71
CA LEU A 15 1.75 26.08 57.49
C LEU A 15 2.89 26.61 56.60
N LEU A 16 4.07 25.98 56.69
CA LEU A 16 5.08 26.08 55.64
C LEU A 16 4.54 25.33 54.41
N GLY A 17 3.78 26.03 53.58
CA GLY A 17 3.54 25.63 52.21
C GLY A 17 4.88 25.63 51.49
N GLY A 18 5.45 24.43 51.28
CA GLY A 18 6.44 24.26 50.23
C GLY A 18 5.81 24.70 48.90
N PRO A 19 6.58 25.28 47.97
CA PRO A 19 6.03 25.60 46.66
C PRO A 19 5.44 24.32 46.07
N LEU A 20 4.17 24.36 45.71
CA LEU A 20 3.60 23.39 44.78
C LEU A 20 4.52 23.45 43.56
N LEU A 21 5.31 22.40 43.32
CA LEU A 21 6.02 22.24 42.06
C LEU A 21 4.93 22.14 40.99
N MET A 22 4.57 23.28 40.39
CA MET A 22 3.77 23.30 39.17
C MET A 22 4.60 22.53 38.14
N ALA A 23 4.04 21.45 37.60
CA ALA A 23 4.66 20.78 36.47
C ALA A 23 4.85 21.81 35.35
N SER A 24 6.03 21.83 34.72
CA SER A 24 6.25 22.71 33.58
C SER A 24 5.22 22.40 32.50
N PRO A 25 4.59 23.41 31.89
CA PRO A 25 3.60 23.18 30.85
C PRO A 25 4.23 22.46 29.66
N TYR A 26 3.44 21.63 28.97
CA TYR A 26 3.83 21.13 27.66
C TYR A 26 3.95 22.31 26.69
N ILE A 27 4.99 22.28 25.87
CA ILE A 27 5.33 23.27 24.86
C ILE A 27 5.41 22.62 23.49
N GLN A 28 4.93 23.30 22.46
CA GLN A 28 5.16 22.89 21.08
C GLN A 28 6.42 23.58 20.57
N VAL A 29 7.40 22.78 20.15
CA VAL A 29 8.70 23.25 19.67
C VAL A 29 8.92 22.78 18.25
N ARG A 30 9.25 23.71 17.36
CA ARG A 30 9.76 23.44 16.02
C ARG A 30 11.27 23.35 16.06
N ILE A 31 11.82 22.28 15.50
CA ILE A 31 13.25 22.00 15.45
C ILE A 31 13.67 22.00 13.98
N TYR A 32 14.78 22.67 13.66
CA TYR A 32 15.35 22.70 12.31
C TYR A 32 16.70 21.97 12.32
N PRO A 33 16.73 20.68 11.95
CA PRO A 33 17.99 19.97 11.80
C PRO A 33 18.63 20.35 10.46
N ASP A 34 19.85 20.86 10.50
CA ASP A 34 20.55 21.42 9.33
C ASP A 34 21.55 20.40 8.70
N SER A 35 21.61 19.16 9.22
CA SER A 35 22.47 18.08 8.71
C SER A 35 21.95 16.70 9.09
N ARG A 36 22.35 15.66 8.37
CA ARG A 36 22.02 14.26 8.70
C ARG A 36 22.47 13.85 10.11
N ALA A 37 23.61 14.37 10.59
CA ALA A 37 24.07 14.13 11.95
C ALA A 37 23.08 14.67 12.99
N GLN A 38 22.51 15.87 12.75
CA GLN A 38 21.48 16.44 13.61
C GLN A 38 20.15 15.67 13.50
N TRP A 39 19.77 15.22 12.31
CA TRP A 39 18.58 14.36 12.14
C TRP A 39 18.68 13.04 12.89
N ASN A 40 19.79 12.31 12.73
CA ASN A 40 20.04 11.06 13.45
C ASN A 40 20.09 11.30 14.97
N GLN A 41 20.71 12.40 15.39
CA GLN A 41 20.73 12.79 16.80
C GLN A 41 19.32 13.08 17.31
N LEU A 42 18.49 13.80 16.54
CA LEU A 42 17.11 14.12 16.92
C LEU A 42 16.26 12.86 17.07
N GLN A 43 16.32 11.94 16.10
CA GLN A 43 15.61 10.65 16.17
C GLN A 43 15.98 9.85 17.41
N SER A 44 17.28 9.85 17.80
CA SER A 44 17.72 9.15 19.01
C SER A 44 17.15 9.70 20.32
N LEU A 45 16.65 10.95 20.32
CA LEU A 45 16.06 11.59 21.50
C LEU A 45 14.62 11.13 21.76
N ASN A 46 13.96 10.51 20.77
CA ASN A 46 12.65 9.89 20.89
C ASN A 46 11.58 10.83 21.49
N PHE A 47 11.42 11.99 20.86
CA PHE A 47 10.41 12.97 21.26
C PHE A 47 9.00 12.55 20.86
N ASP A 48 8.01 13.26 21.41
CA ASP A 48 6.62 13.19 21.00
C ASP A 48 6.45 13.98 19.69
N GLU A 49 6.69 13.31 18.57
CA GLU A 49 6.63 13.91 17.24
C GLU A 49 5.18 14.22 16.86
N ILE A 50 4.93 15.50 16.56
CA ILE A 50 3.63 16.02 16.14
C ILE A 50 3.54 16.04 14.62
N TRP A 51 4.59 16.56 13.97
CA TRP A 51 4.64 16.73 12.52
C TRP A 51 6.08 16.72 12.03
N MET A 52 6.31 16.16 10.84
CA MET A 52 7.60 16.21 10.16
C MET A 52 7.45 16.80 8.76
N SER A 53 8.40 17.64 8.40
CA SER A 53 8.59 18.13 7.03
C SER A 53 10.04 17.90 6.60
N ASP A 54 10.35 18.17 5.34
CA ASP A 54 11.72 18.08 4.83
C ASP A 54 12.74 18.96 5.58
N ASN A 55 12.28 20.02 6.26
CA ASN A 55 13.16 21.06 6.83
C ASN A 55 13.00 21.25 8.34
N TYR A 56 11.96 20.69 8.96
CA TYR A 56 11.71 20.85 10.40
C TYR A 56 10.84 19.73 10.95
N VAL A 57 10.93 19.53 12.27
CA VAL A 57 10.07 18.65 13.07
C VAL A 57 9.39 19.47 14.15
N ASP A 58 8.08 19.33 14.30
CA ASP A 58 7.34 19.84 15.45
C ASP A 58 7.17 18.73 16.48
N ILE A 59 7.48 19.04 17.74
CA ILE A 59 7.35 18.11 18.86
C ILE A 59 6.54 18.72 20.00
N ALA A 60 5.89 17.88 20.79
CA ALA A 60 5.46 18.24 22.13
C ALA A 60 6.61 17.94 23.11
N ALA A 61 7.01 18.93 23.89
CA ALA A 61 8.13 18.84 24.81
C ALA A 61 7.83 19.54 26.13
N ASN A 62 8.72 19.41 27.10
CA ASN A 62 8.78 20.28 28.28
C ASN A 62 10.01 21.20 28.21
N GLN A 63 10.10 22.16 29.15
CA GLN A 63 11.21 23.12 29.18
C GLN A 63 12.60 22.46 29.25
N SER A 64 12.75 21.37 30.02
CA SER A 64 14.03 20.67 30.13
C SER A 64 14.46 20.02 28.80
N GLN A 65 13.50 19.55 28.01
CA GLN A 65 13.77 19.01 26.68
C GLN A 65 14.15 20.11 25.68
N LEU A 66 13.48 21.28 25.72
CA LEU A 66 13.88 22.45 24.92
C LEU A 66 15.30 22.94 25.27
N ASP A 67 15.63 23.01 26.56
CA ASP A 67 16.97 23.39 27.01
C ASP A 67 18.03 22.38 26.54
N SER A 68 17.67 21.09 26.52
CA SER A 68 18.52 20.02 25.99
C SER A 68 18.75 20.17 24.49
N LEU A 69 17.70 20.43 23.70
CA LEU A 69 17.79 20.69 22.26
C LEU A 69 18.72 21.87 21.95
N THR A 70 18.56 22.97 22.70
CA THR A 70 19.40 24.15 22.58
C THR A 70 20.87 23.85 22.89
N THR A 71 21.12 23.05 23.95
CA THR A 71 22.46 22.63 24.36
C THR A 71 23.12 21.71 23.32
N LEU A 72 22.34 20.87 22.65
CA LEU A 72 22.79 20.00 21.57
C LEU A 72 23.02 20.76 20.24
N GLY A 73 22.75 22.06 20.20
CA GLY A 73 23.01 22.92 19.04
C GLY A 73 21.92 22.90 17.98
N PHE A 74 20.72 22.41 18.30
CA PHE A 74 19.57 22.52 17.41
C PHE A 74 19.07 23.97 17.36
N ARG A 75 18.71 24.43 16.15
CA ARG A 75 17.91 25.64 15.99
C ARG A 75 16.45 25.30 16.29
N THR A 76 15.81 26.06 17.18
CA THR A 76 14.43 25.79 17.61
C THR A 76 13.59 27.05 17.70
N ASP A 77 12.30 26.95 17.36
CA ASP A 77 11.29 27.97 17.61
C ASP A 77 10.20 27.41 18.56
N VAL A 78 9.80 28.18 19.57
CA VAL A 78 8.65 27.84 20.41
C VAL A 78 7.38 28.30 19.69
N ILE A 79 6.56 27.35 19.24
CA ILE A 79 5.32 27.63 18.52
C ILE A 79 4.18 27.89 19.51
N ILE A 80 4.08 27.05 20.55
CA ILE A 80 3.08 27.18 21.61
C ILE A 80 3.79 27.06 22.97
N PRO A 81 3.91 28.14 23.75
CA PRO A 81 4.65 28.15 25.02
C PRO A 81 3.88 27.52 26.19
N ASP A 82 2.58 27.26 26.01
CA ASP A 82 1.73 26.57 26.99
C ASP A 82 0.56 25.92 26.25
N MET A 83 0.74 24.65 25.88
CA MET A 83 -0.24 23.91 25.08
C MET A 83 -1.56 23.71 25.83
N GLU A 84 -1.50 23.47 27.14
CA GLU A 84 -2.71 23.24 27.94
C GLU A 84 -3.55 24.51 28.03
N ASN A 85 -2.94 25.65 28.33
CA ASN A 85 -3.64 26.94 28.33
C ASN A 85 -4.17 27.29 26.93
N PHE A 86 -3.36 27.09 25.89
CA PHE A 86 -3.75 27.34 24.51
C PHE A 86 -4.99 26.55 24.09
N TYR A 87 -5.00 25.24 24.36
CA TYR A 87 -6.15 24.40 24.03
C TYR A 87 -7.35 24.70 24.92
N ARG A 88 -7.17 24.91 26.22
CA ARG A 88 -8.29 25.27 27.10
C ARG A 88 -8.98 26.57 26.65
N ASP A 89 -8.20 27.59 26.28
CA ASP A 89 -8.75 28.89 25.86
C ASP A 89 -9.49 28.79 24.51
N ARG A 90 -9.06 27.87 23.62
CA ARG A 90 -9.75 27.53 22.38
C ARG A 90 -11.13 26.89 22.61
N LEU A 91 -11.34 26.23 23.74
CA LEU A 91 -12.59 25.50 24.05
C LEU A 91 -13.67 26.38 24.70
N LEU A 92 -13.38 27.65 24.95
CA LEU A 92 -14.33 28.58 25.55
C LEU A 92 -15.53 28.81 24.62
N ARG A 93 -16.75 28.71 25.16
CA ARG A 93 -17.99 29.06 24.45
C ARG A 93 -18.55 30.35 25.02
N ALA A 94 -18.65 31.40 24.19
CA ALA A 94 -19.01 32.75 24.63
C ALA A 94 -18.17 33.23 25.84
N GLY A 95 -16.87 32.90 25.82
CA GLY A 95 -15.91 33.27 26.87
C GLY A 95 -16.02 32.48 28.18
N LYS A 96 -16.79 31.38 28.22
CA LYS A 96 -16.96 30.54 29.41
C LYS A 96 -16.34 29.16 29.21
N ALA A 97 -15.67 28.69 30.26
CA ALA A 97 -15.19 27.31 30.35
C ALA A 97 -16.37 26.35 30.42
N LEU A 98 -16.22 25.20 29.76
CA LEU A 98 -17.17 24.10 29.74
C LEU A 98 -16.51 22.88 30.37
N THR A 99 -17.31 22.04 31.03
CA THR A 99 -16.83 20.74 31.51
C THR A 99 -16.22 19.97 30.35
N MET A 100 -15.00 19.46 30.56
CA MET A 100 -14.18 18.76 29.58
C MET A 100 -14.10 19.48 28.23
N GLY A 101 -14.17 20.82 28.22
CA GLY A 101 -14.08 21.60 27.00
C GLY A 101 -15.18 21.34 25.97
N ALA A 102 -16.38 20.93 26.42
CA ALA A 102 -17.51 20.48 25.60
C ALA A 102 -17.40 19.07 25.00
N TYR A 103 -16.29 18.37 25.23
CA TYR A 103 -16.19 16.93 24.97
C TYR A 103 -16.87 16.15 26.09
N LYS A 104 -17.26 14.90 25.83
CA LYS A 104 -17.86 14.05 26.85
C LYS A 104 -16.82 13.60 27.88
N THR A 105 -17.16 13.70 29.15
CA THR A 105 -16.45 12.98 30.21
C THR A 105 -16.54 11.46 30.00
N SER A 106 -15.66 10.70 30.65
CA SER A 106 -15.71 9.23 30.63
C SER A 106 -17.08 8.68 31.04
N ALA A 107 -17.71 9.30 32.05
CA ALA A 107 -19.05 8.97 32.49
C ALA A 107 -20.12 9.21 31.42
N GLU A 108 -20.03 10.32 30.69
CA GLU A 108 -20.96 10.64 29.59
C GLU A 108 -20.75 9.74 28.37
N ILE A 109 -19.51 9.34 28.07
CA ILE A 109 -19.20 8.36 27.03
C ILE A 109 -19.89 7.03 27.34
N TYR A 110 -19.68 6.49 28.56
CA TYR A 110 -20.30 5.23 28.94
C TYR A 110 -21.82 5.33 29.07
N ALA A 111 -22.35 6.45 29.57
CA ALA A 111 -23.79 6.68 29.61
C ALA A 111 -24.43 6.72 28.22
N LYS A 112 -23.71 7.26 27.21
CA LYS A 112 -24.17 7.23 25.82
C LYS A 112 -24.21 5.81 25.25
N VAL A 113 -23.21 4.98 25.54
CA VAL A 113 -23.24 3.55 25.17
C VAL A 113 -24.42 2.85 25.85
N ASP A 114 -24.60 3.07 27.15
CA ASP A 114 -25.73 2.48 27.91
C ASP A 114 -27.09 2.92 27.37
N SER A 115 -27.22 4.16 26.87
CA SER A 115 -28.44 4.62 26.22
C SER A 115 -28.72 3.87 24.91
N LEU A 116 -27.70 3.64 24.09
CA LEU A 116 -27.86 2.88 22.84
C LEU A 116 -28.27 1.42 23.09
N ILE A 117 -27.72 0.79 24.13
CA ILE A 117 -28.10 -0.56 24.55
C ILE A 117 -29.56 -0.61 24.97
N ALA A 118 -30.00 0.37 25.77
CA ALA A 118 -31.38 0.44 26.26
C ALA A 118 -32.39 0.76 25.15
N GLU A 119 -32.02 1.63 24.21
CA GLU A 119 -32.88 2.07 23.10
C GLU A 119 -32.97 1.04 21.97
N TYR A 120 -31.89 0.31 21.70
CA TYR A 120 -31.78 -0.61 20.56
C TYR A 120 -31.30 -2.02 20.95
N PRO A 121 -31.92 -2.68 21.95
CA PRO A 121 -31.40 -3.95 22.52
C PRO A 121 -31.44 -5.14 21.55
N ASN A 122 -32.20 -5.04 20.46
CA ASN A 122 -32.26 -6.08 19.44
C ASN A 122 -31.07 -6.03 18.48
N ILE A 123 -30.36 -4.92 18.39
CA ILE A 123 -29.22 -4.75 17.48
C ILE A 123 -27.93 -4.29 18.17
N VAL A 124 -27.99 -3.96 19.47
CA VAL A 124 -26.84 -3.58 20.29
C VAL A 124 -26.70 -4.57 21.44
N SER A 125 -25.50 -5.13 21.58
CA SER A 125 -25.17 -6.09 22.66
C SER A 125 -25.05 -5.41 24.02
N ALA A 126 -25.11 -6.19 25.09
CA ALA A 126 -24.64 -5.72 26.39
C ALA A 126 -23.14 -5.37 26.34
N LYS A 127 -22.68 -4.40 27.15
CA LYS A 127 -21.24 -4.10 27.26
C LYS A 127 -20.48 -5.34 27.72
N VAL A 128 -19.39 -5.65 27.02
CA VAL A 128 -18.44 -6.70 27.38
C VAL A 128 -17.26 -6.06 28.09
N ASN A 129 -16.96 -6.49 29.31
CA ASN A 129 -15.73 -6.08 29.98
C ASN A 129 -14.57 -6.91 29.41
N ILE A 130 -13.68 -6.29 28.65
CA ILE A 130 -12.52 -6.98 28.06
C ILE A 130 -11.34 -7.07 29.05
N GLY A 131 -11.44 -6.39 30.19
CA GLY A 131 -10.44 -6.40 31.25
C GLY A 131 -10.36 -5.07 31.98
N ASN A 132 -9.50 -4.99 32.99
CA ASN A 132 -9.39 -3.79 33.83
C ASN A 132 -8.01 -3.15 33.69
N THR A 133 -7.98 -1.82 33.65
CA THR A 133 -6.75 -1.00 33.65
C THR A 133 -5.95 -1.16 34.94
N LEU A 134 -4.75 -0.55 34.98
CA LEU A 134 -3.89 -0.52 36.19
C LEU A 134 -4.58 0.07 37.42
N GLN A 135 -5.49 1.04 37.23
CA GLN A 135 -6.26 1.63 38.33
C GLN A 135 -7.61 0.93 38.55
N GLY A 136 -7.81 -0.26 37.96
CA GLY A 136 -8.99 -1.11 38.18
C GLY A 136 -10.25 -0.63 37.43
N ARG A 137 -10.10 0.19 36.38
CA ARG A 137 -11.24 0.66 35.59
C ARG A 137 -11.53 -0.33 34.46
N PRO A 138 -12.80 -0.69 34.23
CA PRO A 138 -13.14 -1.61 33.14
C PRO A 138 -12.92 -0.95 31.77
N MET A 139 -12.43 -1.75 30.82
CA MET A 139 -12.43 -1.46 29.40
C MET A 139 -13.67 -2.13 28.78
N TRP A 140 -14.52 -1.33 28.14
CA TRP A 140 -15.80 -1.79 27.61
C TRP A 140 -15.76 -1.91 26.09
N ALA A 141 -16.12 -3.08 25.60
CA ALA A 141 -16.47 -3.31 24.20
C ALA A 141 -17.99 -3.42 24.02
N VAL A 142 -18.50 -3.04 22.85
CA VAL A 142 -19.90 -3.24 22.46
C VAL A 142 -20.00 -3.63 20.98
N LYS A 143 -20.83 -4.62 20.68
CA LYS A 143 -21.17 -5.09 19.33
C LYS A 143 -22.50 -4.49 18.86
N ILE A 144 -22.55 -4.08 17.58
CA ILE A 144 -23.76 -3.80 16.80
C ILE A 144 -23.88 -4.84 15.67
N SER A 145 -25.00 -5.55 15.62
CA SER A 145 -25.33 -6.63 14.66
C SER A 145 -26.82 -6.97 14.80
N ASP A 146 -27.46 -7.59 13.81
CA ASP A 146 -28.87 -8.02 13.89
C ASP A 146 -29.14 -9.11 14.93
N ASN A 147 -28.12 -9.90 15.28
CA ASN A 147 -28.17 -10.88 16.38
C ASN A 147 -27.06 -10.60 17.39
N PRO A 148 -27.12 -9.49 18.15
CA PRO A 148 -25.97 -8.96 18.88
C PRO A 148 -25.49 -9.85 20.04
N ASN A 149 -26.31 -10.83 20.45
CA ASN A 149 -25.99 -11.78 21.53
C ASN A 149 -25.64 -13.20 21.03
N VAL A 150 -25.58 -13.39 19.71
CA VAL A 150 -25.16 -14.64 19.07
C VAL A 150 -23.83 -14.39 18.37
N ASP A 151 -22.94 -15.38 18.42
CA ASP A 151 -21.74 -15.42 17.59
C ASP A 151 -22.12 -16.05 16.25
N GLU A 152 -22.17 -15.23 15.21
CA GLU A 152 -22.44 -15.67 13.84
C GLU A 152 -21.16 -15.67 13.00
N ASN A 153 -21.10 -16.52 11.98
CA ASN A 153 -20.00 -16.54 11.03
C ASN A 153 -20.12 -15.38 10.01
N GLN A 154 -20.10 -14.16 10.53
CA GLN A 154 -20.14 -12.91 9.77
C GLN A 154 -18.76 -12.22 9.83
N PRO A 155 -18.37 -11.47 8.80
CA PRO A 155 -17.19 -10.62 8.86
C PRO A 155 -17.24 -9.64 10.04
N ARG A 156 -16.11 -9.53 10.73
CA ARG A 156 -15.94 -8.70 11.94
C ARG A 156 -15.03 -7.53 11.68
N ILE A 157 -15.46 -6.36 12.11
CA ILE A 157 -14.64 -5.14 12.17
C ILE A 157 -14.61 -4.60 13.59
N LEU A 158 -13.44 -4.16 14.04
CA LEU A 158 -13.27 -3.47 15.32
C LEU A 158 -12.88 -2.01 15.10
N PHE A 159 -13.66 -1.09 15.63
CA PHE A 159 -13.31 0.30 15.77
C PHE A 159 -12.92 0.60 17.22
N PHE A 160 -11.76 1.21 17.43
CA PHE A 160 -11.35 1.60 18.78
C PHE A 160 -10.70 2.99 18.79
N ALA A 161 -10.80 3.64 19.93
CA ALA A 161 -10.42 5.04 20.09
C ALA A 161 -9.72 5.27 21.43
N CYS A 162 -9.08 6.44 21.54
CA CYS A 162 -8.47 6.91 22.78
C CYS A 162 -7.47 5.90 23.36
N ILE A 163 -6.59 5.36 22.50
CA ILE A 163 -5.38 4.71 22.97
C ILE A 163 -4.41 5.76 23.55
N HIS A 164 -4.37 6.96 22.95
CA HIS A 164 -3.80 8.15 23.58
C HIS A 164 -4.90 9.02 24.21
N SER A 165 -4.70 9.41 25.46
CA SER A 165 -5.76 10.02 26.27
C SER A 165 -6.06 11.49 25.99
N ARG A 166 -5.21 12.20 25.25
CA ARG A 166 -5.40 13.61 24.88
C ARG A 166 -6.16 13.80 23.56
N GLU A 167 -6.42 12.72 22.83
CA GLU A 167 -7.02 12.72 21.50
C GLU A 167 -8.55 12.64 21.58
N VAL A 168 -9.14 13.67 22.17
CA VAL A 168 -10.52 13.66 22.70
C VAL A 168 -11.61 13.62 21.62
N ILE A 169 -11.28 13.88 20.36
CA ILE A 169 -12.23 13.76 19.25
C ILE A 169 -12.54 12.30 18.90
N THR A 170 -11.62 11.38 19.20
CA THR A 170 -11.71 9.97 18.74
C THR A 170 -12.90 9.21 19.35
N PRO A 171 -13.25 9.33 20.65
CA PRO A 171 -14.45 8.67 21.18
C PRO A 171 -15.75 9.28 20.62
N GLU A 172 -15.76 10.57 20.31
CA GLU A 172 -16.93 11.26 19.75
C GLU A 172 -17.32 10.70 18.38
N ILE A 173 -16.32 10.35 17.56
CA ILE A 173 -16.51 9.71 16.26
C ILE A 173 -17.19 8.36 16.42
N LEU A 174 -16.68 7.51 17.32
CA LEU A 174 -17.27 6.18 17.55
C LEU A 174 -18.70 6.28 18.09
N LEU A 175 -18.95 7.17 19.06
CA LEU A 175 -20.29 7.40 19.60
C LEU A 175 -21.29 7.88 18.54
N SER A 176 -20.84 8.73 17.62
CA SER A 176 -21.67 9.19 16.51
C SER A 176 -21.92 8.09 15.49
N TYR A 177 -20.91 7.28 15.16
CA TYR A 177 -21.09 6.21 14.18
C TYR A 177 -22.02 5.12 14.72
N MET A 178 -21.87 4.72 15.99
CA MET A 178 -22.84 3.85 16.66
C MET A 178 -24.26 4.43 16.63
N SER A 179 -24.41 5.72 16.94
CA SER A 179 -25.72 6.39 16.89
C SER A 179 -26.31 6.43 15.48
N TYR A 180 -25.48 6.60 14.44
CA TYR A 180 -25.91 6.59 13.05
C TYR A 180 -26.41 5.20 12.63
N LEU A 181 -25.64 4.15 12.94
CA LEU A 181 -26.04 2.77 12.65
C LEU A 181 -27.37 2.42 13.32
N THR A 182 -27.53 2.73 14.61
CA THR A 182 -28.75 2.35 15.33
C THR A 182 -29.97 3.15 14.90
N SER A 183 -29.83 4.47 14.69
CA SER A 183 -30.97 5.33 14.35
C SER A 183 -31.46 5.17 12.90
N ASN A 184 -30.63 4.61 12.01
CA ASN A 184 -30.98 4.38 10.61
C ASN A 184 -31.26 2.90 10.29
N TYR A 185 -31.10 1.99 11.25
CA TYR A 185 -31.44 0.58 11.06
C TYR A 185 -32.94 0.40 10.76
N GLY A 186 -33.24 -0.33 9.68
CA GLY A 186 -34.61 -0.53 9.17
C GLY A 186 -35.16 0.63 8.32
N ALA A 187 -34.47 1.77 8.27
CA ALA A 187 -34.85 2.95 7.47
C ALA A 187 -33.93 3.15 6.26
N ASP A 188 -32.61 3.04 6.48
CA ASP A 188 -31.60 3.11 5.43
C ASP A 188 -31.20 1.69 5.00
N SER A 189 -31.23 1.43 3.69
CA SER A 189 -30.98 0.09 3.13
C SER A 189 -29.53 -0.35 3.29
N GLU A 190 -28.57 0.58 3.22
CA GLU A 190 -27.16 0.25 3.43
C GLU A 190 -26.92 -0.08 4.90
N VAL A 191 -27.33 0.79 5.83
CA VAL A 191 -27.17 0.54 7.26
C VAL A 191 -27.84 -0.76 7.68
N THR A 192 -29.04 -1.02 7.17
CA THR A 192 -29.75 -2.28 7.43
C THR A 192 -28.96 -3.48 6.91
N TYR A 193 -28.38 -3.40 5.71
CA TYR A 193 -27.52 -4.45 5.19
C TYR A 193 -26.27 -4.66 6.05
N LEU A 194 -25.59 -3.60 6.45
CA LEU A 194 -24.38 -3.69 7.27
C LEU A 194 -24.68 -4.36 8.61
N VAL A 195 -25.69 -3.89 9.34
CA VAL A 195 -26.07 -4.48 10.65
C VAL A 195 -26.51 -5.94 10.51
N ASN A 196 -27.19 -6.31 9.43
CA ASN A 196 -27.65 -7.69 9.19
C ASN A 196 -26.56 -8.67 8.74
N ASN A 197 -25.39 -8.19 8.32
CA ASN A 197 -24.38 -9.03 7.67
C ASN A 197 -22.97 -8.82 8.24
N ARG A 198 -22.82 -8.05 9.31
CA ARG A 198 -21.54 -7.73 9.94
C ARG A 198 -21.67 -7.76 11.46
N GLU A 199 -20.58 -8.14 12.10
CA GLU A 199 -20.37 -7.87 13.51
C GLU A 199 -19.47 -6.63 13.68
N ILE A 200 -20.08 -5.51 14.09
CA ILE A 200 -19.40 -4.21 14.18
C ILE A 200 -19.09 -3.94 15.65
N TRP A 201 -17.83 -4.05 16.04
CA TRP A 201 -17.37 -3.90 17.41
C TRP A 201 -16.76 -2.53 17.68
N PHE A 202 -16.99 -2.02 18.90
CA PHE A 202 -16.52 -0.71 19.33
C PHE A 202 -15.86 -0.77 20.70
N ILE A 203 -14.69 -0.14 20.85
CA ILE A 203 -14.05 0.17 22.14
C ILE A 203 -13.85 1.69 22.23
N PRO A 204 -14.77 2.44 22.87
CA PRO A 204 -14.69 3.90 22.91
C PRO A 204 -13.49 4.46 23.69
N LEU A 205 -13.00 3.73 24.68
CA LEU A 205 -11.87 4.14 25.53
C LEU A 205 -10.92 2.95 25.75
N THR A 206 -9.85 2.89 24.95
CA THR A 206 -8.76 1.93 25.15
C THR A 206 -7.85 2.33 26.33
N ASN A 207 -7.74 3.62 26.64
CA ASN A 207 -6.97 4.15 27.78
C ASN A 207 -7.86 4.92 28.79
N PRO A 208 -8.78 4.27 29.52
CA PRO A 208 -9.63 4.94 30.51
C PRO A 208 -8.84 5.69 31.60
N ASP A 209 -7.70 5.14 32.04
CA ASP A 209 -6.90 5.73 33.11
C ASP A 209 -6.26 7.06 32.71
N GLY A 210 -5.67 7.12 31.51
CA GLY A 210 -5.12 8.36 30.95
C GLY A 210 -6.23 9.38 30.67
N TYR A 211 -7.37 8.94 30.12
CA TYR A 211 -8.48 9.85 29.80
C TYR A 211 -9.03 10.54 31.04
N ILE A 212 -9.27 9.77 32.11
CA ILE A 212 -9.75 10.29 33.39
C ILE A 212 -8.68 11.14 34.08
N TYR A 213 -7.39 10.89 33.85
CA TYR A 213 -6.33 11.77 34.32
C TYR A 213 -6.45 13.17 33.70
N ASN A 214 -6.66 13.28 32.38
CA ASN A 214 -6.93 14.57 31.73
C ASN A 214 -8.24 15.19 32.25
N GLU A 215 -9.31 14.41 32.39
CA GLU A 215 -10.61 14.86 32.92
C GLU A 215 -10.48 15.46 34.33
N THR A 216 -9.65 14.85 35.19
CA THR A 216 -9.49 15.27 36.58
C THR A 216 -8.57 16.48 36.72
N ASN A 217 -7.45 16.51 35.99
CA ASN A 217 -6.43 17.55 36.15
C ASN A 217 -6.71 18.79 35.28
N SER A 218 -7.40 18.61 34.15
CA SER A 218 -7.78 19.68 33.22
C SER A 218 -9.30 19.64 32.97
N PRO A 219 -10.14 19.83 34.01
CA PRO A 219 -11.60 19.58 33.95
C PRO A 219 -12.36 20.51 33.00
N ASN A 220 -11.70 21.55 32.46
CA ASN A 220 -12.24 22.47 31.47
C ASN A 220 -11.69 22.22 30.05
N GLY A 221 -10.98 21.11 29.86
CA GLY A 221 -10.28 20.74 28.63
C GLY A 221 -8.84 21.24 28.55
N GLY A 222 -8.13 20.78 27.51
CA GLY A 222 -6.73 21.13 27.21
C GLY A 222 -5.69 20.18 27.82
N GLY A 223 -6.09 19.13 28.53
CA GLY A 223 -5.16 18.17 29.14
C GLY A 223 -4.30 17.45 28.11
N MET A 224 -2.98 17.41 28.36
CA MET A 224 -1.98 16.94 27.38
C MET A 224 -1.42 15.55 27.70
N TRP A 225 -1.94 14.84 28.70
CA TRP A 225 -1.47 13.49 29.01
C TRP A 225 -1.80 12.52 27.87
N ARG A 226 -0.78 11.82 27.36
CA ARG A 226 -0.88 10.86 26.23
C ARG A 226 -0.99 9.41 26.70
N LYS A 227 -0.05 8.98 27.53
CA LYS A 227 0.22 7.57 27.91
C LYS A 227 -0.85 6.96 28.81
N ASN A 228 -0.71 5.68 29.19
CA ASN A 228 -1.45 5.14 30.34
C ASN A 228 -0.94 5.71 31.68
N ARG A 229 -1.33 5.12 32.81
CA ARG A 229 -0.97 5.63 34.17
C ARG A 229 -0.04 4.72 34.98
N ARG A 230 0.75 3.86 34.32
CA ARG A 230 1.76 3.03 35.02
C ARG A 230 2.69 3.87 35.88
N ASN A 231 2.98 3.42 37.10
CA ASN A 231 4.12 3.91 37.85
C ASN A 231 5.35 3.07 37.48
N ASN A 232 6.36 3.68 36.86
CA ASN A 232 7.53 2.97 36.35
C ASN A 232 8.59 2.70 37.46
N GLY A 233 8.36 3.18 38.68
CA GLY A 233 9.24 2.94 39.84
C GLY A 233 10.45 3.87 39.95
N ASP A 234 10.70 4.70 38.94
CA ASP A 234 11.79 5.69 38.86
C ASP A 234 11.30 7.14 39.00
N GLY A 235 10.00 7.33 39.29
CA GLY A 235 9.34 8.63 39.36
C GLY A 235 8.68 9.07 38.05
N SER A 236 8.95 8.39 36.93
CA SER A 236 8.20 8.56 35.69
C SER A 236 6.88 7.77 35.71
N TYR A 237 5.92 8.22 34.90
CA TYR A 237 4.62 7.59 34.75
C TYR A 237 4.26 7.34 33.29
N GLY A 238 3.51 6.27 33.07
CA GLY A 238 2.88 5.91 31.81
C GLY A 238 3.81 5.18 30.84
N VAL A 239 3.18 4.28 30.09
CA VAL A 239 3.69 3.63 28.89
C VAL A 239 2.84 4.09 27.71
N ASP A 240 3.50 4.36 26.57
CA ASP A 240 2.78 4.61 25.32
C ASP A 240 2.19 3.28 24.85
N LEU A 241 0.86 3.18 24.91
CA LEU A 241 0.15 1.97 24.55
C LEU A 241 0.35 1.64 23.06
N ASN A 242 0.49 2.65 22.18
CA ASN A 242 0.75 2.45 20.76
C ASN A 242 2.25 2.25 20.44
N ARG A 243 3.05 1.88 21.44
CA ARG A 243 4.44 1.38 21.31
C ARG A 243 4.64 0.05 22.07
N ASN A 244 3.56 -0.55 22.56
CA ASN A 244 3.58 -1.70 23.46
C ASN A 244 3.02 -2.98 22.84
N PHE A 245 2.74 -3.03 21.54
CA PHE A 245 2.31 -4.24 20.82
C PHE A 245 3.51 -5.08 20.40
N GLY A 246 3.27 -6.37 20.12
CA GLY A 246 4.33 -7.38 20.04
C GLY A 246 5.02 -7.54 18.69
N TYR A 247 4.52 -6.95 17.62
CA TYR A 247 5.15 -7.05 16.31
C TYR A 247 6.24 -6.00 16.18
N GLU A 248 7.47 -6.45 15.92
CA GLU A 248 8.67 -5.61 15.86
C GLU A 248 8.83 -4.69 17.07
N TRP A 249 8.39 -5.16 18.25
CA TRP A 249 8.47 -4.38 19.48
C TRP A 249 9.92 -4.03 19.82
N GLY A 250 10.21 -2.74 19.92
CA GLY A 250 11.55 -2.26 20.23
C GLY A 250 12.61 -2.74 19.24
N TYR A 251 12.22 -2.90 17.98
CA TYR A 251 13.08 -3.23 16.82
C TYR A 251 14.41 -2.47 16.85
N ASP A 252 14.35 -1.17 17.11
CA ASP A 252 15.48 -0.31 17.34
C ASP A 252 15.14 0.75 18.43
N ASN A 253 15.87 1.87 18.48
CA ASN A 253 15.56 3.03 19.32
C ASN A 253 15.11 4.25 18.50
N ALA A 254 14.63 4.02 17.27
CA ALA A 254 13.89 4.98 16.47
C ALA A 254 12.39 4.66 16.58
N GLY A 255 11.54 5.67 16.58
CA GLY A 255 10.08 5.48 16.65
C GLY A 255 9.49 5.09 18.01
N SER A 256 10.28 4.57 18.95
CA SER A 256 9.86 4.37 20.35
C SER A 256 11.05 4.48 21.31
N SER A 257 10.82 4.74 22.59
CA SER A 257 11.89 4.94 23.58
C SER A 257 11.97 3.82 24.62
N PRO A 258 13.17 3.39 25.05
CA PRO A 258 13.35 2.55 26.25
C PRO A 258 13.34 3.37 27.56
N VAL A 259 13.24 4.70 27.50
CA VAL A 259 13.35 5.60 28.67
C VAL A 259 11.97 5.92 29.24
N GLY A 260 11.72 5.58 30.51
CA GLY A 260 10.41 5.71 31.16
C GLY A 260 9.79 7.11 31.16
N SER A 261 10.62 8.15 31.14
CA SER A 261 10.19 9.54 31.09
C SER A 261 9.79 10.05 29.70
N ASN A 262 10.08 9.31 28.62
CA ASN A 262 9.69 9.73 27.28
C ASN A 262 8.20 9.47 27.02
N GLU A 263 7.59 10.30 26.19
CA GLU A 263 6.19 10.16 25.77
C GLU A 263 5.96 8.94 24.89
N THR A 264 7.00 8.47 24.18
CA THR A 264 7.00 7.27 23.35
C THR A 264 7.59 6.05 24.07
N TYR A 265 7.60 6.04 25.40
CA TYR A 265 8.14 4.93 26.19
C TYR A 265 7.40 3.62 25.89
N ARG A 266 8.11 2.63 25.35
CA ARG A 266 7.56 1.36 24.84
C ARG A 266 7.17 0.32 25.90
N GLY A 267 7.46 0.61 27.17
CA GLY A 267 7.24 -0.32 28.28
C GLY A 267 8.43 -1.25 28.53
N SER A 268 8.24 -2.21 29.45
CA SER A 268 9.29 -3.15 29.88
C SER A 268 9.41 -4.41 29.01
N GLY A 269 8.43 -4.61 28.14
CA GLY A 269 8.32 -5.74 27.22
C GLY A 269 7.09 -5.54 26.31
N PRO A 270 6.95 -6.31 25.23
CA PRO A 270 5.73 -6.31 24.44
C PRO A 270 4.56 -6.76 25.32
N PHE A 271 3.43 -6.06 25.19
CA PHE A 271 2.23 -6.26 25.98
C PHE A 271 2.51 -6.21 27.50
N SER A 272 3.37 -5.30 27.97
CA SER A 272 3.60 -5.11 29.42
C SER A 272 2.42 -4.45 30.13
N GLU A 273 1.54 -3.79 29.38
CA GLU A 273 0.39 -3.06 29.90
C GLU A 273 -0.88 -3.90 29.92
N PRO A 274 -1.70 -3.85 30.99
CA PRO A 274 -2.96 -4.59 31.00
C PRO A 274 -3.88 -4.10 29.87
N GLU A 275 -3.87 -2.81 29.54
CA GLU A 275 -4.70 -2.27 28.46
C GLU A 275 -4.37 -2.91 27.10
N THR A 276 -3.09 -3.04 26.75
CA THR A 276 -2.67 -3.69 25.50
C THR A 276 -2.85 -5.20 25.55
N GLN A 277 -2.67 -5.84 26.71
CA GLN A 277 -2.98 -7.27 26.88
C GLN A 277 -4.46 -7.56 26.65
N HIS A 278 -5.36 -6.74 27.21
CA HIS A 278 -6.80 -6.91 27.06
C HIS A 278 -7.27 -6.67 25.62
N LEU A 279 -6.73 -5.65 24.94
CA LEU A 279 -7.02 -5.43 23.52
C LEU A 279 -6.47 -6.58 22.64
N ARG A 280 -5.25 -7.05 22.91
CA ARG A 280 -4.67 -8.22 22.24
C ARG A 280 -5.56 -9.44 22.40
N ASP A 281 -5.88 -9.81 23.64
CA ASP A 281 -6.66 -11.01 23.95
C ASP A 281 -8.04 -10.92 23.32
N PHE A 282 -8.68 -9.75 23.35
CA PHE A 282 -9.94 -9.52 22.66
C PHE A 282 -9.84 -9.71 21.15
N ILE A 283 -8.76 -9.22 20.49
CA ILE A 283 -8.53 -9.42 19.06
C ILE A 283 -8.17 -10.87 18.73
N LEU A 284 -7.48 -11.60 19.61
CA LEU A 284 -7.17 -13.02 19.41
C LEU A 284 -8.41 -13.91 19.57
N ASP A 285 -9.28 -13.56 20.51
CA ASP A 285 -10.51 -14.29 20.80
C ASP A 285 -11.62 -14.08 19.75
N HIS A 286 -11.42 -13.16 18.80
CA HIS A 286 -12.38 -12.83 17.76
C HIS A 286 -11.69 -12.83 16.37
N ASP A 287 -12.31 -13.50 15.40
CA ASP A 287 -11.81 -13.52 14.01
C ASP A 287 -12.07 -12.17 13.30
N PHE A 288 -11.39 -11.08 13.70
CA PHE A 288 -11.47 -9.77 13.05
C PHE A 288 -10.76 -9.79 11.69
N SER A 289 -11.50 -9.45 10.63
CA SER A 289 -10.93 -9.23 9.29
C SER A 289 -10.31 -7.83 9.19
N MET A 290 -10.82 -6.85 9.93
CA MET A 290 -10.34 -5.47 9.91
C MET A 290 -10.37 -4.81 11.29
N THR A 291 -9.38 -3.96 11.57
CA THR A 291 -9.34 -3.12 12.77
C THR A 291 -9.02 -1.68 12.38
N ILE A 292 -9.76 -0.72 12.93
CA ILE A 292 -9.60 0.71 12.70
C ILE A 292 -9.28 1.39 14.04
N SER A 293 -8.04 1.89 14.17
CA SER A 293 -7.60 2.69 15.31
C SER A 293 -7.81 4.18 15.02
N TYR A 294 -8.61 4.86 15.84
CA TYR A 294 -8.78 6.31 15.73
C TYR A 294 -7.81 7.07 16.63
N HIS A 295 -7.08 7.98 15.99
CA HIS A 295 -6.13 8.90 16.59
C HIS A 295 -6.43 10.36 16.20
N SER A 296 -5.71 11.31 16.79
CA SER A 296 -5.66 12.70 16.31
C SER A 296 -4.29 13.33 16.62
N TYR A 297 -3.70 14.11 15.72
CA TYR A 297 -4.26 14.71 14.51
C TYR A 297 -3.26 14.60 13.36
N SER A 298 -3.73 14.76 12.12
CA SER A 298 -2.96 15.11 10.90
C SER A 298 -3.78 15.00 9.59
N ASN A 299 -5.04 14.57 9.63
CA ASN A 299 -5.85 14.21 8.46
C ASN A 299 -5.19 13.11 7.63
N LEU A 300 -4.81 12.00 8.27
CA LEU A 300 -4.14 10.87 7.62
C LEU A 300 -4.95 9.59 7.74
N ILE A 301 -4.77 8.72 6.75
CA ILE A 301 -5.17 7.31 6.78
C ILE A 301 -3.88 6.51 6.63
N LEU A 302 -3.49 5.82 7.69
CA LEU A 302 -2.23 5.11 7.83
C LEU A 302 -2.44 3.60 7.81
N TRP A 303 -1.46 2.89 7.27
CA TRP A 303 -1.41 1.44 7.29
C TRP A 303 0.02 0.92 7.38
N PRO A 304 0.22 -0.38 7.69
CA PRO A 304 1.55 -0.95 7.86
C PRO A 304 2.45 -0.85 6.62
N TRP A 305 3.76 -0.69 6.79
CA TRP A 305 4.46 -0.78 8.08
C TRP A 305 4.75 0.58 8.71
N GLY A 306 4.87 0.61 10.04
CA GLY A 306 5.45 1.71 10.81
C GLY A 306 6.92 1.47 11.14
N TYR A 307 7.31 0.22 11.43
CA TYR A 307 8.61 -0.12 12.04
C TYR A 307 9.83 0.06 11.14
N ASP A 308 9.65 0.00 9.83
CA ASP A 308 10.72 0.16 8.85
C ASP A 308 10.14 0.71 7.54
N ARG A 309 10.99 1.32 6.72
CA ARG A 309 10.64 1.97 5.44
C ARG A 309 10.47 0.96 4.32
N ILE A 310 9.56 0.03 4.53
CA ILE A 310 9.21 -1.04 3.61
C ILE A 310 7.69 -1.10 3.43
N TYR A 311 7.26 -1.66 2.30
CA TYR A 311 5.85 -1.86 2.00
C TYR A 311 5.39 -3.24 2.46
N SER A 312 4.13 -3.34 2.87
CA SER A 312 3.54 -4.62 3.23
C SER A 312 3.24 -5.48 1.99
N PRO A 313 3.16 -6.82 2.11
CA PRO A 313 2.78 -7.67 0.98
C PRO A 313 1.41 -7.36 0.36
N ASP A 314 0.52 -6.69 1.11
CA ASP A 314 -0.81 -6.29 0.65
C ASP A 314 -0.96 -4.76 0.58
N ASP A 315 0.15 -4.03 0.37
CA ASP A 315 0.19 -2.57 0.34
C ASP A 315 -0.77 -1.94 -0.68
N ASP A 316 -0.94 -2.58 -1.84
CA ASP A 316 -1.91 -2.16 -2.86
C ASP A 316 -3.37 -2.31 -2.40
N ILE A 317 -3.73 -3.30 -1.56
CA ILE A 317 -5.07 -3.34 -0.94
C ILE A 317 -5.22 -2.19 0.04
N PHE A 318 -4.21 -1.95 0.86
CA PHE A 318 -4.24 -0.82 1.80
C PHE A 318 -4.34 0.52 1.09
N GLN A 319 -3.61 0.70 -0.01
CA GLN A 319 -3.68 1.91 -0.83
C GLN A 319 -5.08 2.12 -1.39
N GLU A 320 -5.71 1.10 -1.99
CA GLU A 320 -7.09 1.19 -2.51
C GLU A 320 -8.10 1.49 -1.39
N MET A 321 -7.94 0.87 -0.21
CA MET A 321 -8.76 1.19 0.97
C MET A 321 -8.56 2.63 1.42
N GLY A 322 -7.31 3.09 1.47
CA GLY A 322 -6.91 4.44 1.86
C GLY A 322 -7.47 5.48 0.90
N ASP A 323 -7.26 5.32 -0.40
CA ASP A 323 -7.75 6.21 -1.46
C ASP A 323 -9.28 6.28 -1.48
N SER A 324 -9.95 5.14 -1.31
CA SER A 324 -11.42 5.09 -1.25
C SER A 324 -11.98 5.82 -0.03
N ALA A 325 -11.34 5.68 1.13
CA ALA A 325 -11.73 6.42 2.34
C ALA A 325 -11.39 7.92 2.21
N ALA A 326 -10.23 8.25 1.66
CA ALA A 326 -9.78 9.62 1.37
C ALA A 326 -10.72 10.37 0.42
N ALA A 327 -11.33 9.67 -0.54
CA ALA A 327 -12.32 10.25 -1.44
C ALA A 327 -13.55 10.84 -0.71
N PHE A 328 -13.85 10.37 0.51
CA PHE A 328 -14.95 10.89 1.31
C PHE A 328 -14.57 12.05 2.24
N ASN A 329 -13.39 11.98 2.87
CA ASN A 329 -13.00 12.92 3.94
C ASN A 329 -11.83 13.86 3.56
N GLY A 330 -11.17 13.62 2.43
CA GLY A 330 -10.03 14.40 1.95
C GLY A 330 -8.75 14.19 2.76
N PHE A 331 -8.64 13.13 3.55
CA PHE A 331 -7.42 12.79 4.29
C PHE A 331 -6.35 12.28 3.32
N THR A 332 -5.09 12.35 3.72
CA THR A 332 -3.97 11.80 2.93
C THR A 332 -3.78 10.33 3.29
N PRO A 333 -3.98 9.39 2.34
CA PRO A 333 -3.63 8.00 2.52
C PRO A 333 -2.12 7.80 2.35
N THR A 334 -1.46 7.12 3.29
CA THR A 334 -0.04 6.79 3.21
C THR A 334 0.31 5.64 4.14
N VAL A 335 1.41 4.94 3.86
CA VAL A 335 2.07 4.04 4.83
C VAL A 335 2.43 4.77 6.13
N ALA A 336 2.38 4.08 7.26
CA ALA A 336 2.59 4.65 8.60
C ALA A 336 3.97 5.30 8.75
N TRP A 337 5.04 4.66 8.25
CA TRP A 337 6.38 5.25 8.24
C TRP A 337 6.48 6.55 7.43
N GLY A 338 5.52 6.81 6.53
CA GLY A 338 5.42 8.04 5.74
C GLY A 338 5.06 9.26 6.59
N LEU A 339 4.47 9.06 7.77
CA LEU A 339 4.38 10.09 8.81
C LEU A 339 5.72 10.18 9.56
N TYR A 340 6.11 9.08 10.22
CA TYR A 340 7.43 8.82 10.80
C TYR A 340 7.53 7.35 11.22
N VAL A 341 8.73 6.83 11.44
CA VAL A 341 8.93 5.44 11.89
C VAL A 341 8.35 5.25 13.29
N THR A 342 7.63 4.14 13.52
CA THR A 342 7.04 3.73 14.81
C THR A 342 7.25 2.24 15.01
N ASN A 343 7.44 1.75 16.23
CA ASN A 343 7.48 0.29 16.44
C ASN A 343 6.72 -0.14 17.69
N GLY A 344 6.16 -1.34 17.63
CA GLY A 344 5.22 -1.86 18.62
C GLY A 344 3.86 -1.15 18.60
N ASP A 345 3.40 -0.68 17.44
CA ASP A 345 2.09 -0.05 17.25
C ASP A 345 0.98 -1.06 16.89
N THR A 346 -0.26 -0.55 16.89
CA THR A 346 -1.48 -1.35 16.72
C THR A 346 -1.66 -1.89 15.32
N ASP A 347 -1.33 -1.12 14.29
CA ASP A 347 -1.53 -1.49 12.89
C ASP A 347 -0.47 -2.50 12.43
N ASP A 348 0.80 -2.32 12.79
CA ASP A 348 1.84 -3.32 12.46
C ASP A 348 1.54 -4.66 13.14
N TRP A 349 1.16 -4.68 14.41
CA TRP A 349 0.77 -5.93 15.07
C TRP A 349 -0.54 -6.49 14.52
N GLY A 350 -1.51 -5.62 14.25
CA GLY A 350 -2.78 -5.98 13.67
C GLY A 350 -2.62 -6.70 12.34
N TYR A 351 -1.69 -6.29 11.48
CA TYR A 351 -1.47 -6.96 10.19
C TYR A 351 -0.41 -8.07 10.24
N GLY A 352 0.70 -7.85 10.94
CA GLY A 352 1.88 -8.70 10.91
C GLY A 352 1.80 -9.97 11.74
N GLU A 353 1.08 -9.97 12.87
CA GLU A 353 0.89 -11.18 13.65
C GLU A 353 -0.13 -12.11 12.97
N GLN A 354 0.36 -13.20 12.39
CA GLN A 354 -0.46 -14.20 11.70
C GLN A 354 -0.25 -15.63 12.23
N ASN A 355 0.59 -15.81 13.26
CA ASN A 355 0.77 -17.11 13.91
C ASN A 355 -0.31 -17.35 14.97
N LEU A 356 -0.69 -16.31 15.71
CA LEU A 356 -1.67 -16.38 16.80
C LEU A 356 -3.11 -16.10 16.34
N LYS A 357 -3.27 -15.38 15.24
CA LYS A 357 -4.56 -14.97 14.68
C LYS A 357 -4.53 -15.02 13.17
N ARG A 358 -5.70 -14.95 12.54
CA ARG A 358 -5.81 -14.76 11.10
C ARG A 358 -5.27 -13.38 10.69
N LYS A 359 -4.99 -13.24 9.39
CA LYS A 359 -4.66 -11.95 8.78
C LYS A 359 -5.81 -10.97 9.06
N THR A 360 -5.45 -9.79 9.54
CA THR A 360 -6.37 -8.68 9.83
C THR A 360 -5.81 -7.45 9.14
N TYR A 361 -6.64 -6.75 8.35
CA TYR A 361 -6.28 -5.47 7.78
C TYR A 361 -6.42 -4.39 8.85
N ALA A 362 -5.29 -3.86 9.33
CA ALA A 362 -5.28 -2.87 10.39
C ALA A 362 -4.92 -1.49 9.83
N LEU A 363 -5.74 -0.49 10.10
CA LEU A 363 -5.53 0.88 9.66
C LEU A 363 -5.65 1.85 10.85
N THR A 364 -4.93 2.96 10.76
CA THR A 364 -4.95 4.06 11.73
C THR A 364 -5.47 5.33 11.06
N LEU A 365 -6.45 6.01 11.66
CA LEU A 365 -6.97 7.28 11.16
C LEU A 365 -6.58 8.43 12.09
N GLU A 366 -5.80 9.39 11.60
CA GLU A 366 -5.39 10.60 12.32
C GLU A 366 -6.33 11.76 12.01
N VAL A 367 -7.25 12.07 12.91
CA VAL A 367 -8.36 12.99 12.63
C VAL A 367 -8.02 14.43 12.99
N GLY A 368 -8.34 15.35 12.07
CA GLY A 368 -8.16 16.78 12.26
C GLY A 368 -6.83 17.27 11.72
N SER A 369 -6.81 18.53 11.29
CA SER A 369 -5.60 19.20 10.79
C SER A 369 -4.74 19.75 11.93
N GLU A 370 -3.56 20.29 11.58
CA GLU A 370 -2.74 21.08 12.51
C GLU A 370 -3.52 22.21 13.20
N SER A 371 -4.45 22.84 12.48
CA SER A 371 -5.30 23.89 13.07
C SER A 371 -6.29 23.36 14.12
N ASP A 372 -6.73 22.10 13.98
CA ASP A 372 -7.63 21.44 14.92
C ASP A 372 -6.86 20.91 16.16
N GLY A 373 -5.66 20.38 15.98
CA GLY A 373 -4.80 19.93 17.07
C GLY A 373 -5.41 18.80 17.93
N PHE A 374 -4.86 18.56 19.12
CA PHE A 374 -5.34 17.51 20.03
C PHE A 374 -6.70 17.82 20.67
N TRP A 375 -7.00 19.10 20.85
CA TRP A 375 -8.29 19.58 21.35
C TRP A 375 -8.92 20.54 20.33
N PRO A 376 -9.65 20.01 19.33
CA PRO A 376 -10.34 20.84 18.35
C PRO A 376 -11.32 21.82 18.99
N ALA A 377 -11.51 22.97 18.35
CA ALA A 377 -12.46 23.96 18.83
C ALA A 377 -13.89 23.38 18.86
N THR A 378 -14.73 23.84 19.79
CA THR A 378 -16.07 23.25 20.02
C THR A 378 -16.98 23.28 18.78
N ASN A 379 -16.79 24.25 17.88
CA ASN A 379 -17.51 24.35 16.61
C ASN A 379 -16.99 23.40 15.51
N ARG A 380 -15.83 22.76 15.70
CA ARG A 380 -15.25 21.78 14.78
C ARG A 380 -15.71 20.35 15.07
N ILE A 381 -16.15 20.06 16.30
CA ILE A 381 -16.54 18.70 16.73
C ILE A 381 -17.53 18.04 15.76
N SER A 382 -18.64 18.71 15.43
CA SER A 382 -19.65 18.14 14.53
C SER A 382 -19.12 17.87 13.12
N THR A 383 -18.22 18.73 12.64
CA THR A 383 -17.64 18.59 11.31
C THR A 383 -16.67 17.42 11.26
N LEU A 384 -15.72 17.34 12.20
CA LEU A 384 -14.75 16.25 12.30
C LEU A 384 -15.44 14.89 12.48
N VAL A 385 -16.52 14.85 13.26
CA VAL A 385 -17.37 13.65 13.37
C VAL A 385 -18.02 13.30 12.04
N SER A 386 -18.60 14.28 11.34
CA SER A 386 -19.30 14.03 10.07
C SER A 386 -18.39 13.60 8.93
N GLU A 387 -17.15 14.13 8.87
CA GLU A 387 -16.14 13.78 7.86
C GLU A 387 -15.79 12.29 7.92
N ASN A 388 -15.91 11.67 9.11
CA ASN A 388 -15.56 10.26 9.34
C ASN A 388 -16.73 9.27 9.15
N LEU A 389 -17.95 9.74 8.88
CA LEU A 389 -19.10 8.84 8.74
C LEU A 389 -19.00 7.94 7.50
N GLN A 390 -18.72 8.53 6.33
CA GLN A 390 -18.67 7.78 5.07
C GLN A 390 -17.47 6.81 5.00
N PRO A 391 -16.25 7.18 5.44
CA PRO A 391 -15.16 6.22 5.59
C PRO A 391 -15.52 5.01 6.48
N ASN A 392 -16.20 5.24 7.61
CA ASN A 392 -16.61 4.15 8.51
C ASN A 392 -17.64 3.21 7.87
N LEU A 393 -18.61 3.76 7.13
CA LEU A 393 -19.54 2.96 6.32
C LEU A 393 -18.81 2.16 5.24
N PHE A 394 -17.83 2.77 4.57
CA PHE A 394 -17.00 2.11 3.58
C PHE A 394 -16.23 0.91 4.16
N PHE A 395 -15.46 1.11 5.24
CA PHE A 395 -14.72 0.02 5.89
C PHE A 395 -15.64 -1.12 6.34
N THR A 396 -16.78 -0.78 6.92
CA THR A 396 -17.80 -1.77 7.34
C THR A 396 -18.44 -2.50 6.15
N ARG A 397 -18.55 -1.84 4.98
CA ARG A 397 -19.05 -2.44 3.75
C ARG A 397 -18.07 -3.50 3.23
N ILE A 398 -16.78 -3.17 3.19
CA ILE A 398 -15.75 -4.01 2.56
C ILE A 398 -15.18 -5.09 3.48
N VAL A 399 -15.40 -5.02 4.80
CA VAL A 399 -14.82 -6.01 5.72
C VAL A 399 -15.27 -7.44 5.37
N GLY A 400 -14.31 -8.37 5.33
CA GLY A 400 -14.44 -9.74 4.85
C GLY A 400 -14.45 -9.88 3.32
N GLN A 401 -14.27 -8.78 2.60
CA GLN A 401 -14.26 -8.68 1.14
C GLN A 401 -13.12 -7.77 0.65
N GLU A 402 -12.09 -7.54 1.47
CA GLU A 402 -11.01 -6.58 1.22
C GLU A 402 -10.28 -6.90 -0.10
N TYR A 403 -10.09 -8.19 -0.40
CA TYR A 403 -9.48 -8.66 -1.65
C TYR A 403 -10.28 -8.31 -2.91
N LYS A 404 -11.59 -8.04 -2.80
CA LYS A 404 -12.44 -7.63 -3.93
C LYS A 404 -12.27 -6.17 -4.33
N LEU A 405 -11.41 -5.42 -3.62
CA LEU A 405 -10.98 -4.10 -4.08
C LEU A 405 -9.96 -4.22 -5.22
N ARG A 406 -9.19 -5.32 -5.25
CA ARG A 406 -8.27 -5.61 -6.34
C ARG A 406 -9.02 -6.19 -7.52
N ALA A 407 -8.64 -5.76 -8.71
CA ALA A 407 -8.95 -6.50 -9.93
C ALA A 407 -8.39 -7.94 -9.85
N PRO A 408 -8.94 -8.89 -10.65
CA PRO A 408 -8.51 -10.28 -10.59
C PRO A 408 -7.03 -10.42 -10.96
N GLY A 409 -6.40 -11.49 -10.45
CA GLY A 409 -4.99 -11.79 -10.65
C GLY A 409 -4.56 -11.87 -12.12
N GLN A 410 -3.26 -11.88 -12.36
CA GLN A 410 -2.72 -11.98 -13.72
C GLN A 410 -2.86 -13.43 -14.25
N PRO A 411 -3.49 -13.66 -15.42
CA PRO A 411 -3.55 -14.99 -16.01
C PRO A 411 -2.21 -15.40 -16.63
N VAL A 412 -1.98 -16.71 -16.74
CA VAL A 412 -0.83 -17.31 -17.44
C VAL A 412 -1.33 -18.04 -18.67
N ILE A 413 -0.86 -17.65 -19.85
CA ILE A 413 -1.18 -18.36 -21.10
C ILE A 413 -0.46 -19.71 -21.13
N VAL A 414 -1.19 -20.74 -21.54
CA VAL A 414 -0.70 -22.11 -21.76
C VAL A 414 -0.95 -22.46 -23.22
N ALA A 415 0.09 -22.33 -24.04
CA ALA A 415 0.06 -22.67 -25.46
C ALA A 415 1.37 -23.35 -25.88
N SER A 416 1.35 -24.12 -26.96
CA SER A 416 2.57 -24.69 -27.56
C SER A 416 3.33 -23.62 -28.34
N ASP A 417 4.65 -23.63 -28.28
CA ASP A 417 5.50 -22.70 -29.04
C ASP A 417 5.32 -22.81 -30.56
N THR A 418 4.88 -23.99 -31.04
CA THR A 418 4.52 -24.25 -32.43
C THR A 418 3.16 -24.92 -32.51
N VAL A 419 2.29 -24.42 -33.38
CA VAL A 419 0.91 -24.89 -33.58
C VAL A 419 0.59 -25.00 -35.07
N GLU A 420 -0.46 -25.74 -35.41
CA GLU A 420 -0.95 -25.83 -36.78
C GLU A 420 -1.69 -24.54 -37.17
N ALA A 421 -1.25 -23.88 -38.25
CA ALA A 421 -1.80 -22.58 -38.65
C ALA A 421 -3.29 -22.63 -39.04
N ALA A 422 -3.77 -23.81 -39.48
CA ALA A 422 -5.17 -24.04 -39.79
C ALA A 422 -6.08 -23.81 -38.57
N SER A 423 -5.66 -24.32 -37.40
CA SER A 423 -6.46 -24.26 -36.17
C SER A 423 -5.65 -24.63 -34.93
N TYR A 424 -5.82 -23.86 -33.86
CA TYR A 424 -5.24 -24.14 -32.55
C TYR A 424 -5.98 -23.41 -31.43
N ASP A 425 -5.76 -23.88 -30.20
CA ASP A 425 -6.31 -23.27 -29.00
C ASP A 425 -5.25 -22.45 -28.26
N ILE A 426 -5.65 -21.29 -27.76
CA ILE A 426 -4.93 -20.55 -26.72
C ILE A 426 -5.70 -20.76 -25.42
N ALA A 427 -5.07 -21.41 -24.45
CA ALA A 427 -5.62 -21.59 -23.12
C ALA A 427 -4.90 -20.70 -22.10
N TRP A 428 -5.51 -20.45 -20.95
CA TRP A 428 -4.86 -19.79 -19.81
C TRP A 428 -5.36 -20.33 -18.48
N ARG A 429 -4.68 -19.96 -17.39
CA ARG A 429 -5.06 -20.30 -16.02
C ARG A 429 -4.65 -19.19 -15.05
N PHE A 430 -5.15 -19.25 -13.82
CA PHE A 430 -4.80 -18.36 -12.72
C PHE A 430 -4.10 -19.19 -11.64
N ASP A 431 -2.84 -18.87 -11.34
CA ASP A 431 -2.01 -19.70 -10.46
C ASP A 431 -2.12 -19.30 -8.98
N THR A 432 -2.54 -18.07 -8.69
CA THR A 432 -2.46 -17.49 -7.32
C THR A 432 -3.75 -16.84 -6.80
N ASP A 433 -4.68 -16.43 -7.67
CA ASP A 433 -5.90 -15.75 -7.24
C ASP A 433 -7.07 -16.72 -7.03
N THR A 434 -7.32 -17.08 -5.77
CA THR A 434 -8.48 -17.88 -5.37
C THR A 434 -9.57 -17.04 -4.69
N LEU A 435 -9.31 -15.76 -4.40
CA LEU A 435 -10.18 -14.94 -3.56
C LEU A 435 -11.02 -13.95 -4.37
N ASN A 436 -10.54 -13.51 -5.55
CA ASN A 436 -11.31 -12.70 -6.50
C ASN A 436 -11.21 -13.27 -7.94
N PRO A 437 -11.87 -14.41 -8.24
CA PRO A 437 -11.72 -15.06 -9.53
C PRO A 437 -12.32 -14.24 -10.67
N ALA A 438 -11.62 -14.20 -11.79
CA ALA A 438 -12.15 -13.67 -13.03
C ALA A 438 -13.32 -14.54 -13.55
N ILE A 439 -14.37 -13.88 -14.06
CA ILE A 439 -15.57 -14.50 -14.64
C ILE A 439 -15.72 -14.22 -16.15
N ASN A 440 -14.91 -13.30 -16.69
CA ASN A 440 -14.90 -12.94 -18.10
C ASN A 440 -13.46 -12.62 -18.53
N TYR A 441 -13.14 -12.77 -19.82
CA TYR A 441 -11.77 -12.58 -20.33
C TYR A 441 -11.73 -11.81 -21.65
N GLU A 442 -10.61 -11.10 -21.82
CA GLU A 442 -10.25 -10.41 -23.05
C GLU A 442 -8.93 -10.94 -23.60
N LEU A 443 -8.96 -11.46 -24.83
CA LEU A 443 -7.80 -11.94 -25.56
C LEU A 443 -7.41 -10.94 -26.64
N VAL A 444 -6.15 -10.52 -26.63
CA VAL A 444 -5.58 -9.57 -27.58
C VAL A 444 -4.46 -10.24 -28.36
N GLU A 445 -4.50 -10.06 -29.67
CA GLU A 445 -3.39 -10.39 -30.57
C GLU A 445 -2.53 -9.17 -30.83
N LEU A 446 -1.21 -9.33 -30.75
CA LEU A 446 -0.22 -8.31 -31.04
C LEU A 446 0.55 -8.68 -32.32
N GLN A 447 0.78 -7.69 -33.18
CA GLN A 447 1.47 -7.86 -34.45
C GLN A 447 2.58 -6.84 -34.64
N ASN A 448 3.46 -7.12 -35.60
CA ASN A 448 4.55 -6.21 -35.99
C ASN A 448 5.47 -5.85 -34.83
N ARG A 449 5.91 -6.86 -34.05
CA ARG A 449 6.88 -6.68 -32.96
C ARG A 449 8.16 -6.03 -33.49
N GLN A 450 8.64 -5.02 -32.80
CA GLN A 450 9.92 -4.36 -33.05
C GLN A 450 10.67 -4.13 -31.74
N THR A 451 11.99 -4.31 -31.79
CA THR A 451 12.91 -3.89 -30.73
C THR A 451 13.51 -2.55 -31.10
N ILE A 452 13.28 -1.52 -30.30
CA ILE A 452 13.72 -0.15 -30.56
C ILE A 452 14.62 0.39 -29.45
N THR A 453 15.31 1.49 -29.76
CA THR A 453 15.85 2.42 -28.76
C THR A 453 14.80 3.49 -28.51
N ASP A 454 14.37 3.65 -27.26
CA ASP A 454 13.44 4.71 -26.87
C ASP A 454 14.22 6.01 -26.60
N PRO A 455 13.99 7.07 -27.40
CA PRO A 455 14.68 8.36 -27.25
C PRO A 455 14.02 9.27 -26.21
N ALA A 456 13.17 8.72 -25.33
CA ALA A 456 12.42 9.47 -24.32
C ALA A 456 11.55 10.60 -24.89
N ALA A 457 10.91 10.35 -26.03
CA ALA A 457 9.99 11.32 -26.67
C ALA A 457 8.61 11.37 -25.99
N SER A 458 8.18 10.26 -25.41
CA SER A 458 6.97 10.12 -24.58
C SER A 458 7.17 8.98 -23.57
N LEU A 459 6.21 8.78 -22.68
CA LEU A 459 6.21 7.68 -21.72
C LEU A 459 5.38 6.48 -22.20
N ASP A 460 4.88 6.48 -23.44
CA ASP A 460 3.86 5.52 -23.89
C ASP A 460 4.36 4.07 -23.95
N ASN A 461 5.68 3.87 -24.06
CA ASN A 461 6.29 2.55 -24.10
C ASN A 461 6.67 2.01 -22.70
N LEU A 462 6.40 2.77 -21.64
CA LEU A 462 6.86 2.48 -20.28
C LEU A 462 5.70 2.59 -19.28
N GLY A 463 5.63 1.63 -18.35
CA GLY A 463 4.94 1.84 -17.09
C GLY A 463 5.68 2.91 -16.28
N ASN A 464 5.00 4.02 -15.98
CA ASN A 464 5.62 5.16 -15.33
C ASN A 464 5.10 5.35 -13.91
N ASN A 465 6.03 5.36 -12.95
CA ASN A 465 5.81 5.82 -11.59
C ASN A 465 6.59 7.13 -11.37
N GLN A 466 5.94 8.24 -11.72
CA GLN A 466 6.38 9.62 -11.42
C GLN A 466 7.70 10.11 -12.06
N PHE A 467 8.28 9.40 -13.05
CA PHE A 467 9.22 10.07 -13.95
C PHE A 467 8.49 11.06 -14.86
N SER A 468 9.24 12.02 -15.38
CA SER A 468 8.76 13.05 -16.31
C SER A 468 9.62 13.10 -17.57
N ILE A 469 9.13 13.75 -18.62
CA ILE A 469 9.93 14.05 -19.81
C ILE A 469 10.62 15.41 -19.59
N SER A 470 11.94 15.42 -19.62
CA SER A 470 12.77 16.63 -19.52
C SER A 470 13.26 17.06 -20.89
N THR A 471 12.97 18.31 -21.27
CA THR A 471 13.54 18.95 -22.47
C THR A 471 14.71 19.89 -22.15
N SER A 472 15.07 20.05 -20.87
CA SER A 472 16.15 20.95 -20.42
C SER A 472 17.50 20.25 -20.31
N GLN A 473 17.50 18.93 -20.17
CA GLN A 473 18.67 18.07 -20.05
C GLN A 473 18.37 16.79 -20.84
N TYR A 474 19.20 16.47 -21.82
CA TYR A 474 19.09 15.28 -22.66
C TYR A 474 20.46 14.96 -23.30
N HIS A 475 20.67 13.69 -23.67
CA HIS A 475 21.84 13.28 -24.42
C HIS A 475 21.57 13.41 -25.93
N SER A 476 20.45 12.84 -26.38
CA SER A 476 19.93 12.90 -27.73
C SER A 476 18.70 13.83 -27.76
N ALA A 477 18.62 14.73 -28.74
CA ALA A 477 17.50 15.66 -28.80
C ALA A 477 16.18 14.93 -29.11
N PRO A 478 15.03 15.39 -28.57
CA PRO A 478 14.85 16.64 -27.81
C PRO A 478 14.71 16.46 -26.29
N SER A 479 14.77 15.24 -25.75
CA SER A 479 14.34 14.98 -24.38
C SER A 479 14.99 13.76 -23.73
N SER A 480 14.86 13.65 -22.41
CA SER A 480 15.23 12.47 -21.61
C SER A 480 14.17 12.17 -20.55
N PHE A 481 14.16 10.95 -20.01
CA PHE A 481 13.37 10.60 -18.83
C PHE A 481 14.04 11.19 -17.59
N TYR A 482 13.25 11.78 -16.69
CA TYR A 482 13.75 12.46 -15.50
C TYR A 482 13.05 11.97 -14.23
N SER A 483 13.84 11.56 -13.25
CA SER A 483 13.34 11.02 -11.98
C SER A 483 12.73 12.06 -11.04
N GLY A 484 12.99 13.36 -11.20
CA GLY A 484 12.71 14.33 -10.14
C GLY A 484 13.78 14.36 -9.04
N SER A 485 13.63 15.30 -8.11
CA SER A 485 14.63 15.72 -7.13
C SER A 485 13.98 16.02 -5.76
N GLN A 486 13.59 14.99 -5.00
CA GLN A 486 12.91 15.15 -3.71
C GLN A 486 13.41 14.11 -2.70
N ASN A 487 13.17 14.32 -1.40
CA ASN A 487 13.41 13.33 -0.36
C ASN A 487 12.22 12.36 -0.24
N ASN A 488 12.44 11.18 0.35
CA ASN A 488 11.43 10.15 0.60
C ASN A 488 10.68 9.69 -0.66
N ILE A 489 11.30 9.73 -1.84
CA ILE A 489 10.66 9.30 -3.09
C ILE A 489 11.09 7.91 -3.52
N PHE A 490 10.15 7.19 -4.12
CA PHE A 490 10.40 6.04 -4.97
C PHE A 490 9.76 6.32 -6.33
N HIS A 491 10.57 6.69 -7.31
CA HIS A 491 10.10 6.88 -8.68
C HIS A 491 10.70 5.79 -9.57
N ALA A 492 9.99 5.37 -10.60
CA ALA A 492 10.49 4.36 -11.54
C ALA A 492 9.89 4.46 -12.93
N ILE A 493 10.61 3.96 -13.93
CA ILE A 493 10.09 3.62 -15.25
C ILE A 493 10.37 2.15 -15.54
N THR A 494 9.39 1.45 -16.08
CA THR A 494 9.44 0.02 -16.40
C THR A 494 9.03 -0.20 -17.85
N THR A 495 9.71 -1.07 -18.60
CA THR A 495 9.27 -1.39 -19.97
C THR A 495 7.84 -1.93 -19.98
N ALA A 496 7.00 -1.50 -20.93
CA ALA A 496 5.62 -1.99 -21.01
C ALA A 496 5.53 -3.47 -21.42
N ASN A 497 6.52 -3.94 -22.17
CA ASN A 497 6.60 -5.32 -22.66
C ASN A 497 7.97 -5.93 -22.29
N PRO A 498 8.04 -7.25 -22.04
CA PRO A 498 9.29 -7.92 -21.72
C PRO A 498 10.10 -8.19 -22.99
N HIS A 499 11.42 -8.15 -22.87
CA HIS A 499 12.36 -8.45 -23.94
C HIS A 499 12.82 -9.92 -23.88
N PRO A 500 12.65 -10.70 -24.96
CA PRO A 500 13.19 -12.06 -25.05
C PRO A 500 14.71 -12.01 -25.22
N VAL A 501 15.46 -12.32 -24.17
CA VAL A 501 16.91 -12.20 -24.14
C VAL A 501 17.56 -13.29 -24.99
N THR A 502 18.41 -12.87 -25.91
CA THR A 502 19.20 -13.73 -26.81
C THR A 502 20.70 -13.53 -26.60
N THR A 503 21.50 -14.42 -27.21
CA THR A 503 22.96 -14.37 -27.08
C THR A 503 23.52 -13.07 -27.65
N GLY A 504 24.25 -12.31 -26.82
CA GLY A 504 24.87 -11.04 -27.19
C GLY A 504 24.06 -9.80 -26.84
N ASP A 505 22.87 -9.97 -26.25
CA ASP A 505 22.08 -8.83 -25.79
C ASP A 505 22.70 -8.15 -24.58
N SER A 506 22.50 -6.84 -24.53
CA SER A 506 22.89 -5.98 -23.41
C SER A 506 21.84 -4.89 -23.25
N LEU A 507 21.55 -4.55 -22.00
CA LEU A 507 20.76 -3.37 -21.69
C LEU A 507 21.68 -2.16 -21.65
N LYS A 508 21.28 -1.10 -22.35
CA LYS A 508 22.08 0.11 -22.51
C LYS A 508 21.22 1.36 -22.59
N PHE A 509 21.76 2.44 -22.05
CA PHE A 509 21.18 3.78 -22.09
C PHE A 509 22.27 4.82 -21.81
N TRP A 510 21.98 6.08 -22.10
CA TRP A 510 22.75 7.21 -21.61
C TRP A 510 22.14 7.73 -20.32
N THR A 511 22.97 8.11 -19.36
CA THR A 511 22.50 8.70 -18.11
C THR A 511 23.37 9.84 -17.61
N TYR A 512 22.73 10.84 -17.02
CA TYR A 512 23.35 11.89 -16.22
C TYR A 512 22.73 11.81 -14.83
N TYR A 513 23.55 11.85 -13.77
CA TYR A 513 23.02 11.84 -12.41
C TYR A 513 23.85 12.68 -11.44
N ASN A 514 23.15 13.28 -10.50
CA ASN A 514 23.70 14.00 -9.37
C ASN A 514 22.75 13.76 -8.18
N MET A 515 23.14 12.85 -7.28
CA MET A 515 22.34 12.39 -6.14
C MET A 515 23.21 12.34 -4.86
N GLU A 516 22.59 12.19 -3.68
CA GLU A 516 23.36 12.12 -2.44
C GLU A 516 24.21 10.84 -2.41
N ALA A 517 25.53 11.01 -2.40
CA ALA A 517 26.46 9.89 -2.47
C ALA A 517 26.27 8.96 -1.27
N ASP A 518 26.09 7.69 -1.57
CA ASP A 518 25.95 6.58 -0.64
C ASP A 518 24.65 6.54 0.20
N TYR A 519 23.70 7.44 -0.06
CA TYR A 519 22.39 7.53 0.62
C TYR A 519 21.23 7.40 -0.37
N ASP A 520 21.29 8.14 -1.47
CA ASP A 520 20.36 8.03 -2.59
C ASP A 520 20.91 7.06 -3.62
N TYR A 521 20.02 6.24 -4.19
CA TYR A 521 20.41 5.27 -5.20
C TYR A 521 19.40 5.18 -6.32
N ALA A 522 19.91 5.16 -7.56
CA ALA A 522 19.19 4.59 -8.68
C ALA A 522 19.56 3.12 -8.87
N TYR A 523 18.65 2.32 -9.44
CA TYR A 523 18.88 0.92 -9.74
C TYR A 523 18.44 0.60 -11.16
N VAL A 524 19.18 -0.32 -11.80
CA VAL A 524 18.74 -1.00 -13.01
C VAL A 524 18.35 -2.41 -12.63
N GLU A 525 17.09 -2.74 -12.88
CA GLU A 525 16.46 -3.91 -12.34
C GLU A 525 15.79 -4.73 -13.44
N ILE A 526 15.71 -6.04 -13.24
CA ILE A 526 15.06 -6.98 -14.15
C ILE A 526 13.94 -7.72 -13.45
N SER A 527 12.94 -8.18 -14.20
CA SER A 527 11.86 -9.02 -13.70
C SER A 527 11.33 -9.95 -14.80
N THR A 528 10.96 -11.17 -14.44
CA THR A 528 10.27 -12.13 -15.34
C THR A 528 8.75 -12.08 -15.24
N ASP A 529 8.21 -11.38 -14.24
CA ASP A 529 6.77 -11.31 -13.94
C ASP A 529 6.23 -9.86 -13.93
N GLY A 530 7.10 -8.88 -14.15
CA GLY A 530 6.77 -7.45 -14.10
C GLY A 530 6.39 -6.94 -12.71
N ILE A 531 6.58 -7.74 -11.65
CA ILE A 531 6.20 -7.43 -10.27
C ILE A 531 7.42 -7.45 -9.37
N ASN A 532 8.15 -8.56 -9.37
CA ASN A 532 9.32 -8.79 -8.54
C ASN A 532 10.57 -8.42 -9.32
N PHE A 533 11.21 -7.33 -8.92
CA PHE A 533 12.38 -6.79 -9.59
C PHE A 533 13.65 -7.00 -8.77
N THR A 534 14.73 -7.33 -9.47
CA THR A 534 16.06 -7.53 -8.87
C THR A 534 17.09 -6.64 -9.55
N ALA A 535 17.85 -5.89 -8.75
CA ALA A 535 18.93 -5.03 -9.25
C ALA A 535 20.12 -5.84 -9.78
N ILE A 536 20.59 -5.49 -10.98
CA ILE A 536 21.70 -6.20 -11.66
C ILE A 536 22.97 -5.34 -11.73
N PRO A 537 24.17 -5.96 -11.71
CA PRO A 537 25.42 -5.22 -11.81
C PRO A 537 25.61 -4.64 -13.21
N GLY A 538 26.18 -3.44 -13.26
CA GLY A 538 26.59 -2.76 -14.48
C GLY A 538 27.85 -1.92 -14.27
N ASN A 539 28.34 -1.32 -15.36
CA ASN A 539 29.60 -0.55 -15.36
C ASN A 539 29.59 0.70 -14.45
N ILE A 540 28.42 1.19 -14.05
CA ILE A 540 28.22 2.37 -13.20
C ILE A 540 27.67 2.04 -11.80
N THR A 541 27.60 0.76 -11.45
CA THR A 541 27.00 0.30 -10.18
C THR A 541 28.03 0.05 -9.08
N THR A 542 27.59 0.11 -7.83
CA THR A 542 28.37 -0.21 -6.64
C THR A 542 27.59 -1.12 -5.68
N THR A 543 28.32 -2.01 -4.99
CA THR A 543 27.79 -2.81 -3.87
C THR A 543 28.20 -2.25 -2.51
N THR A 544 28.96 -1.15 -2.48
CA THR A 544 29.33 -0.47 -1.24
C THR A 544 28.07 0.07 -0.57
N ASN A 545 27.90 -0.23 0.72
CA ASN A 545 26.74 0.18 1.50
C ASN A 545 27.18 0.74 2.86
N PRO A 546 27.80 1.93 2.92
CA PRO A 546 28.36 2.43 4.17
C PRO A 546 27.27 2.85 5.17
N ASN A 547 26.07 3.17 4.69
CA ASN A 547 24.97 3.71 5.49
C ASN A 547 23.76 2.76 5.65
N GLY A 548 23.78 1.59 5.02
CA GLY A 548 22.65 0.65 5.01
C GLY A 548 21.65 0.86 3.87
N ASN A 549 21.69 2.00 3.17
CA ASN A 549 20.75 2.39 2.12
C ASN A 549 20.88 1.64 0.78
N ASN A 550 22.04 1.06 0.45
CA ASN A 550 22.24 0.36 -0.82
C ASN A 550 21.64 -1.05 -0.79
N LYS A 551 20.68 -1.33 -1.67
CA LYS A 551 20.05 -2.66 -1.84
C LYS A 551 20.93 -3.64 -2.62
N GLY A 552 22.10 -3.19 -3.09
CA GLY A 552 23.03 -3.94 -3.93
C GLY A 552 22.97 -3.45 -5.39
N ASN A 553 24.14 -3.34 -6.02
CA ASN A 553 24.30 -2.85 -7.41
C ASN A 553 23.67 -1.46 -7.67
N GLY A 554 23.62 -0.59 -6.66
CA GLY A 554 23.09 0.76 -6.81
C GLY A 554 24.01 1.70 -7.60
N ILE A 555 23.43 2.73 -8.20
CA ILE A 555 24.10 3.88 -8.82
C ILE A 555 23.95 5.05 -7.84
N THR A 556 25.05 5.71 -7.46
CA THR A 556 25.02 6.81 -6.49
C THR A 556 26.06 7.89 -6.79
N GLY A 557 25.92 9.05 -6.17
CA GLY A 557 26.83 10.19 -6.29
C GLY A 557 26.63 11.02 -7.56
N ASN A 558 27.72 11.44 -8.20
CA ASN A 558 27.70 12.37 -9.33
C ASN A 558 28.47 11.78 -10.52
N SER A 559 27.83 11.76 -11.70
CA SER A 559 28.42 11.21 -12.93
C SER A 559 29.40 12.15 -13.63
N GLY A 560 29.41 13.44 -13.30
CA GLY A 560 30.23 14.48 -13.92
C GLY A 560 29.83 14.84 -15.36
N GLY A 561 28.71 14.31 -15.85
CA GLY A 561 28.26 14.44 -17.24
C GLY A 561 27.46 13.22 -17.69
N TRP A 562 27.09 13.18 -18.98
CA TRP A 562 26.44 12.01 -19.57
C TRP A 562 27.43 10.85 -19.71
N VAL A 563 27.06 9.69 -19.18
CA VAL A 563 27.84 8.45 -19.22
C VAL A 563 26.96 7.30 -19.72
N PRO A 564 27.53 6.28 -20.39
CA PRO A 564 26.76 5.12 -20.81
C PRO A 564 26.55 4.16 -19.62
N GLY A 565 25.30 3.76 -19.38
CA GLY A 565 24.96 2.61 -18.55
C GLY A 565 24.96 1.35 -19.40
N LEU A 566 25.73 0.34 -19.02
CA LEU A 566 25.91 -0.92 -19.75
C LEU A 566 25.77 -2.10 -18.79
N PHE A 567 24.83 -2.99 -19.11
CA PHE A 567 24.43 -4.12 -18.28
C PHE A 567 24.41 -5.40 -19.13
N ASP A 568 25.13 -6.42 -18.67
CA ASP A 568 25.26 -7.71 -19.37
C ASP A 568 24.00 -8.58 -19.14
N LEU A 569 23.33 -8.96 -20.22
CA LEU A 569 22.15 -9.82 -20.17
C LEU A 569 22.47 -11.29 -20.46
N SER A 570 23.73 -11.63 -20.75
CA SER A 570 24.16 -13.01 -21.00
C SER A 570 23.70 -14.04 -19.94
N PRO A 571 23.64 -13.71 -18.63
CA PRO A 571 23.13 -14.64 -17.62
C PRO A 571 21.64 -15.01 -17.77
N PHE A 572 20.88 -14.24 -18.55
CA PHE A 572 19.42 -14.34 -18.66
C PHE A 572 18.95 -14.81 -20.04
N VAL A 573 19.87 -15.28 -20.89
CA VAL A 573 19.53 -15.83 -22.20
C VAL A 573 18.43 -16.89 -22.09
N GLY A 574 17.37 -16.71 -22.87
CA GLY A 574 16.18 -17.57 -22.85
C GLY A 574 15.07 -17.11 -21.91
N GLN A 575 15.28 -16.05 -21.13
CA GLN A 575 14.24 -15.43 -20.31
C GLN A 575 13.58 -14.25 -21.06
N ASN A 576 12.34 -13.95 -20.71
CA ASN A 576 11.66 -12.72 -21.09
C ASN A 576 11.76 -11.75 -19.92
N LEU A 577 12.42 -10.61 -20.11
CA LEU A 577 12.70 -9.68 -19.03
C LEU A 577 12.02 -8.32 -19.23
N TYR A 578 11.29 -7.88 -18.21
CA TYR A 578 11.01 -6.48 -17.98
C TYR A 578 12.25 -5.79 -17.45
N PHE A 579 12.46 -4.54 -17.87
CA PHE A 579 13.53 -3.69 -17.35
C PHE A 579 12.95 -2.51 -16.61
N ARG A 580 13.52 -2.20 -15.45
CA ARG A 580 13.13 -1.04 -14.65
C ARG A 580 14.35 -0.19 -14.30
N ILE A 581 14.18 1.12 -14.40
CA ILE A 581 15.05 2.07 -13.72
C ILE A 581 14.25 2.65 -12.57
N SER A 582 14.74 2.49 -11.34
CA SER A 582 14.17 3.11 -10.16
C SER A 582 15.13 4.12 -9.56
N TYR A 583 14.57 5.13 -8.88
CA TYR A 583 15.30 6.12 -8.10
C TYR A 583 14.66 6.20 -6.72
N ILE A 584 15.48 5.98 -5.70
CA ILE A 584 15.07 5.90 -4.30
C ILE A 584 15.89 6.91 -3.53
N THR A 585 15.21 7.82 -2.85
CA THR A 585 15.85 8.77 -1.94
C THR A 585 15.50 8.48 -0.50
N ASP A 586 16.41 8.86 0.39
CA ASP A 586 16.12 8.80 1.81
C ASP A 586 15.43 10.09 2.30
N GLY A 587 15.25 10.21 3.61
CA GLY A 587 14.50 11.33 4.18
C GLY A 587 15.20 12.68 4.11
N TYR A 588 16.45 12.75 3.66
CA TYR A 588 17.31 13.90 3.91
C TYR A 588 18.20 14.20 2.70
N VAL A 589 18.40 15.48 2.39
CA VAL A 589 19.32 15.99 1.35
C VAL A 589 19.14 15.33 -0.03
N PHE A 590 18.44 16.00 -0.94
CA PHE A 590 18.39 15.59 -2.34
C PHE A 590 19.24 16.50 -3.24
N TYR A 591 19.62 15.98 -4.40
CA TYR A 591 20.21 16.73 -5.51
C TYR A 591 19.34 16.57 -6.77
N ASP A 592 19.91 16.79 -7.97
CA ASP A 592 19.16 16.80 -9.22
C ASP A 592 18.53 15.44 -9.58
N GLY A 593 18.94 14.32 -8.99
CA GLY A 593 18.41 12.99 -9.33
C GLY A 593 19.08 12.37 -10.56
N ILE A 594 18.32 11.59 -11.35
CA ILE A 594 18.81 10.85 -12.52
C ILE A 594 18.00 11.19 -13.78
N TYR A 595 18.73 11.36 -14.88
CA TYR A 595 18.22 11.46 -16.24
C TYR A 595 18.62 10.23 -17.04
N VAL A 596 17.73 9.73 -17.89
CA VAL A 596 17.94 8.53 -18.72
C VAL A 596 17.50 8.83 -20.14
N ASP A 597 18.32 8.46 -21.11
CA ASP A 597 18.07 8.70 -22.53
C ASP A 597 18.55 7.51 -23.38
N ASP A 598 18.03 7.38 -24.59
CA ASP A 598 18.33 6.31 -25.55
C ASP A 598 18.24 4.90 -24.93
N PHE A 599 17.12 4.60 -24.26
CA PHE A 599 16.92 3.34 -23.53
C PHE A 599 16.70 2.15 -24.48
N TYR A 600 17.53 1.12 -24.36
CA TYR A 600 17.50 -0.07 -25.22
C TYR A 600 17.82 -1.35 -24.44
N PRO A 601 17.15 -2.48 -24.74
CA PRO A 601 16.08 -2.66 -25.73
C PRO A 601 14.69 -2.34 -25.17
N VAL A 602 13.81 -1.79 -26.01
CA VAL A 602 12.37 -1.63 -25.73
C VAL A 602 11.54 -2.35 -26.77
N GLU A 603 10.60 -3.16 -26.32
CA GLU A 603 9.71 -3.95 -27.18
C GLU A 603 8.40 -3.23 -27.45
N ILE A 604 8.09 -3.00 -28.73
CA ILE A 604 6.85 -2.37 -29.18
C ILE A 604 6.13 -3.26 -30.20
N PHE A 605 4.82 -3.06 -30.33
CA PHE A 605 3.97 -3.76 -31.30
C PHE A 605 3.26 -2.72 -32.17
N GLY A 606 3.35 -2.88 -33.49
CA GLY A 606 2.71 -1.94 -34.42
C GLY A 606 1.18 -2.04 -34.47
N THR A 607 0.59 -3.13 -33.96
CA THR A 607 -0.86 -3.31 -33.93
C THR A 607 -1.29 -4.19 -32.76
N GLU A 608 -2.34 -3.78 -32.06
CA GLU A 608 -3.08 -4.61 -31.09
C GLU A 608 -4.50 -4.85 -31.61
N ASN A 609 -4.93 -6.10 -31.68
CA ASN A 609 -6.26 -6.50 -32.13
C ASN A 609 -6.96 -7.32 -31.05
N VAL A 610 -8.05 -6.78 -30.50
CA VAL A 610 -8.89 -7.49 -29.54
C VAL A 610 -9.67 -8.57 -30.29
N LEU A 611 -9.37 -9.84 -30.03
CA LEU A 611 -10.07 -10.96 -30.65
C LEU A 611 -11.46 -11.16 -30.06
N SER A 612 -11.59 -11.02 -28.74
CA SER A 612 -12.85 -11.02 -27.99
C SER A 612 -12.63 -10.47 -26.58
N SER A 613 -13.65 -9.82 -26.02
CA SER A 613 -13.70 -9.33 -24.61
C SER A 613 -14.83 -9.97 -23.79
N ASN A 614 -15.49 -11.00 -24.34
CA ASN A 614 -16.65 -11.66 -23.75
C ASN A 614 -16.43 -13.18 -23.62
N ILE A 615 -15.19 -13.58 -23.33
CA ILE A 615 -14.83 -15.00 -23.22
C ILE A 615 -15.17 -15.45 -21.79
N THR A 616 -15.94 -16.53 -21.65
CA THR A 616 -16.36 -17.07 -20.33
C THR A 616 -15.63 -18.37 -19.95
N ASP A 617 -14.91 -18.96 -20.91
CA ASP A 617 -14.05 -20.12 -20.70
C ASP A 617 -12.58 -19.68 -20.64
N THR A 618 -11.70 -20.53 -20.15
CA THR A 618 -10.25 -20.26 -20.09
C THR A 618 -9.52 -20.74 -21.35
N THR A 619 -10.22 -20.86 -22.47
CA THR A 619 -9.69 -21.29 -23.76
C THR A 619 -10.38 -20.53 -24.89
N TYR A 620 -9.60 -20.18 -25.91
CA TYR A 620 -10.09 -19.52 -27.12
C TYR A 620 -9.57 -20.23 -28.37
N HIS A 621 -10.49 -20.53 -29.29
CA HIS A 621 -10.20 -21.23 -30.53
C HIS A 621 -9.80 -20.27 -31.65
N ILE A 622 -8.62 -20.47 -32.24
CA ILE A 622 -8.09 -19.67 -33.35
C ILE A 622 -8.11 -20.51 -34.62
N THR A 623 -8.55 -19.92 -35.74
CA THR A 623 -8.61 -20.59 -37.06
C THR A 623 -8.05 -19.72 -38.17
N GLY A 624 -7.51 -20.34 -39.22
CA GLY A 624 -7.23 -19.69 -40.50
C GLY A 624 -6.10 -18.66 -40.45
N ARG A 625 -4.99 -19.00 -39.79
CA ARG A 625 -3.79 -18.15 -39.74
C ARG A 625 -2.84 -18.48 -40.88
N ALA A 626 -2.11 -17.48 -41.35
CA ALA A 626 -0.98 -17.69 -42.23
C ALA A 626 0.21 -18.22 -41.41
N GLU A 627 1.19 -18.83 -42.09
CA GLU A 627 2.43 -19.18 -41.42
C GLU A 627 3.12 -17.93 -40.86
N GLY A 628 3.49 -17.96 -39.58
CA GLY A 628 4.14 -16.80 -38.95
C GLY A 628 4.15 -16.82 -37.43
N ASN A 629 4.78 -15.79 -36.87
CA ASN A 629 4.78 -15.55 -35.43
C ASN A 629 3.58 -14.70 -35.04
N TYR A 630 2.82 -15.19 -34.06
CA TYR A 630 1.73 -14.48 -33.43
C TYR A 630 2.04 -14.29 -31.94
N TYR A 631 1.55 -13.21 -31.37
CA TYR A 631 1.77 -12.84 -29.98
C TYR A 631 0.43 -12.59 -29.32
N TYR A 632 0.22 -13.17 -28.15
CA TYR A 632 -1.06 -13.12 -27.44
C TYR A 632 -0.87 -12.63 -26.02
N LYS A 633 -1.80 -11.80 -25.54
CA LYS A 633 -1.96 -11.46 -24.13
C LYS A 633 -3.43 -11.57 -23.75
N VAL A 634 -3.72 -12.03 -22.55
CA VAL A 634 -5.09 -12.19 -22.04
C VAL A 634 -5.24 -11.52 -20.68
N ARG A 635 -6.40 -10.95 -20.36
CA ARG A 635 -6.72 -10.46 -19.01
C ARG A 635 -8.08 -10.95 -18.55
N GLY A 636 -8.26 -11.05 -17.24
CA GLY A 636 -9.54 -11.40 -16.61
C GLY A 636 -10.32 -10.18 -16.13
N GLN A 637 -11.63 -10.33 -15.98
CA GLN A 637 -12.54 -9.39 -15.35
C GLN A 637 -13.33 -10.12 -14.26
N ASP A 638 -13.42 -9.53 -13.07
CA ASP A 638 -14.15 -10.11 -11.93
C ASP A 638 -15.65 -9.78 -11.94
N ALA A 639 -16.35 -10.19 -10.88
CA ALA A 639 -17.79 -9.97 -10.70
C ALA A 639 -18.14 -8.50 -10.43
N GLU A 640 -17.17 -7.71 -9.96
CA GLU A 640 -17.24 -6.29 -9.71
C GLU A 640 -16.96 -5.46 -10.98
N ASN A 641 -16.69 -6.13 -12.11
CA ASN A 641 -16.36 -5.57 -13.42
C ASN A 641 -14.97 -4.90 -13.50
N GLN A 642 -14.07 -5.20 -12.58
CA GLN A 642 -12.69 -4.71 -12.59
C GLN A 642 -11.86 -5.58 -13.55
N TRP A 643 -11.13 -4.94 -14.46
CA TRP A 643 -10.20 -5.63 -15.36
C TRP A 643 -8.84 -5.80 -14.70
N GLY A 644 -8.39 -7.04 -14.59
CA GLY A 644 -7.07 -7.40 -14.11
C GLY A 644 -5.96 -7.04 -15.11
N ARG A 645 -4.72 -7.31 -14.70
CA ARG A 645 -3.56 -7.16 -15.56
C ARG A 645 -3.59 -8.17 -16.71
N TYR A 646 -2.99 -7.79 -17.83
CA TYR A 646 -2.71 -8.74 -18.91
C TYR A 646 -1.65 -9.75 -18.49
N SER A 647 -1.79 -10.99 -18.97
CA SER A 647 -0.76 -12.02 -18.94
C SER A 647 0.53 -11.51 -19.55
N GLU A 648 1.61 -12.23 -19.25
CA GLU A 648 2.79 -12.22 -20.11
C GLU A 648 2.42 -12.46 -21.57
N ILE A 649 3.18 -11.86 -22.48
CA ILE A 649 2.97 -12.03 -23.91
C ILE A 649 3.48 -13.42 -24.33
N GLN A 650 2.56 -14.27 -24.77
CA GLN A 650 2.90 -15.58 -25.32
C GLN A 650 3.16 -15.49 -26.82
N LYS A 651 4.35 -15.92 -27.27
CA LYS A 651 4.66 -16.13 -28.68
C LYS A 651 4.21 -17.52 -29.11
N VAL A 652 3.56 -17.60 -30.28
CA VAL A 652 3.21 -18.86 -30.94
C VAL A 652 3.66 -18.78 -32.40
N TYR A 653 4.39 -19.79 -32.87
CA TYR A 653 4.68 -19.96 -34.29
C TYR A 653 3.60 -20.83 -34.92
N ALA A 654 2.71 -20.21 -35.69
CA ALA A 654 1.74 -20.92 -36.50
C ALA A 654 2.46 -21.47 -37.73
N LYS A 655 2.63 -22.79 -37.79
CA LYS A 655 3.26 -23.48 -38.90
C LYS A 655 2.19 -23.92 -39.88
N SER A 656 2.37 -23.63 -41.17
CA SER A 656 1.45 -24.17 -42.17
C SER A 656 1.57 -25.70 -42.21
N SER A 657 0.43 -26.40 -42.08
CA SER A 657 0.32 -27.82 -42.36
C SER A 657 0.40 -28.01 -43.87
N VAL A 658 1.63 -28.08 -44.38
CA VAL A 658 1.89 -28.37 -45.78
C VAL A 658 1.54 -29.85 -46.04
N VAL A 659 0.32 -30.12 -46.53
CA VAL A 659 -0.14 -31.48 -46.83
C VAL A 659 0.45 -31.92 -48.18
N CYS A 660 1.33 -32.92 -48.15
CA CYS A 660 1.89 -33.48 -49.38
C CYS A 660 0.77 -34.03 -50.28
N GLY A 661 0.70 -33.51 -51.51
CA GLY A 661 -0.33 -33.83 -52.49
C GLY A 661 -1.51 -32.86 -52.53
N ASP A 662 -1.63 -31.92 -51.59
CA ASP A 662 -2.61 -30.84 -51.63
C ASP A 662 -2.09 -29.69 -52.49
N ALA A 663 -2.21 -29.86 -53.81
CA ALA A 663 -1.73 -28.89 -54.78
C ALA A 663 -2.56 -27.60 -54.77
N ASN A 664 -3.82 -27.65 -54.33
CA ASN A 664 -4.72 -26.50 -54.36
C ASN A 664 -4.81 -25.74 -53.02
N GLY A 665 -4.21 -26.28 -51.95
CA GLY A 665 -4.07 -25.63 -50.65
C GLY A 665 -5.35 -25.64 -49.82
N ASN A 666 -6.22 -26.64 -50.00
CA ASN A 666 -7.48 -26.78 -49.24
C ASN A 666 -7.41 -27.82 -48.11
N GLU A 667 -6.20 -28.22 -47.74
CA GLU A 667 -5.85 -29.17 -46.68
C GLU A 667 -6.36 -30.61 -46.94
N SER A 668 -6.80 -30.92 -48.17
CA SER A 668 -7.41 -32.21 -48.51
C SER A 668 -6.91 -32.76 -49.84
N VAL A 669 -6.12 -33.84 -49.82
CA VAL A 669 -5.67 -34.52 -51.05
C VAL A 669 -6.85 -35.24 -51.72
N ASN A 670 -7.33 -34.70 -52.84
CA ASN A 670 -8.44 -35.23 -53.63
C ASN A 670 -8.31 -34.90 -55.13
N ILE A 671 -9.39 -35.11 -55.90
CA ILE A 671 -9.38 -34.90 -57.36
C ILE A 671 -9.20 -33.43 -57.78
N LEU A 672 -9.52 -32.49 -56.89
CA LEU A 672 -9.31 -31.07 -57.13
C LEU A 672 -7.82 -30.75 -57.20
N ASP A 673 -6.97 -31.47 -56.45
CA ASP A 673 -5.51 -31.35 -56.56
C ASP A 673 -5.02 -31.81 -57.92
N VAL A 674 -5.44 -32.99 -58.35
CA VAL A 674 -5.13 -33.50 -59.70
C VAL A 674 -5.52 -32.49 -60.77
N SER A 675 -6.70 -31.88 -60.63
CA SER A 675 -7.19 -30.85 -61.54
C SER A 675 -6.34 -29.58 -61.49
N PHE A 676 -5.91 -29.16 -60.29
CA PHE A 676 -5.05 -28.01 -60.08
C PHE A 676 -3.67 -28.22 -60.70
N VAL A 677 -3.03 -29.38 -60.49
CA VAL A 677 -1.73 -29.72 -61.09
C VAL A 677 -1.81 -29.75 -62.62
N ILE A 678 -2.87 -30.34 -63.19
CA ILE A 678 -3.08 -30.33 -64.65
C ILE A 678 -3.25 -28.90 -65.16
N ASN A 679 -3.99 -28.07 -64.44
CA ASN A 679 -4.22 -26.68 -64.82
C ASN A 679 -2.91 -25.86 -64.80
N TYR A 680 -2.08 -26.07 -63.77
CA TYR A 680 -0.74 -25.49 -63.67
C TYR A 680 0.17 -25.94 -64.82
N LEU A 681 0.28 -27.25 -65.07
CA LEU A 681 1.21 -27.81 -66.06
C LEU A 681 0.81 -27.51 -67.52
N TYR A 682 -0.48 -27.49 -67.84
CA TYR A 682 -0.94 -27.52 -69.23
C TYR A 682 -1.89 -26.39 -69.63
N ARG A 683 -2.39 -25.60 -68.68
CA ARG A 683 -3.41 -24.58 -68.95
C ARG A 683 -3.05 -23.19 -68.42
N GLY A 684 -1.81 -23.01 -67.97
CA GLY A 684 -1.31 -21.72 -67.47
C GLY A 684 -1.94 -21.27 -66.15
N GLY A 685 -2.45 -22.21 -65.34
CA GLY A 685 -2.95 -21.94 -64.01
C GLY A 685 -1.84 -21.50 -63.02
N PRO A 686 -2.21 -20.98 -61.84
CA PRO A 686 -1.24 -20.57 -60.82
C PRO A 686 -0.40 -21.76 -60.33
N ALA A 687 0.83 -21.47 -59.88
CA ALA A 687 1.72 -22.49 -59.31
C ALA A 687 1.26 -22.89 -57.90
N PRO A 688 1.36 -24.19 -57.53
CA PRO A 688 1.18 -24.64 -56.14
C PRO A 688 2.18 -23.97 -55.19
N SER A 689 1.80 -23.73 -53.94
CA SER A 689 2.64 -23.05 -52.95
C SER A 689 2.58 -23.73 -51.57
N PRO A 690 3.69 -24.29 -51.06
CA PRO A 690 4.99 -24.40 -51.72
C PRO A 690 4.95 -25.41 -52.89
N LEU A 691 5.79 -25.22 -53.92
CA LEU A 691 5.81 -26.10 -55.10
C LEU A 691 6.11 -27.56 -54.74
N SER A 692 6.84 -27.79 -53.64
CA SER A 692 7.22 -29.11 -53.14
C SER A 692 6.02 -29.98 -52.76
N VAL A 693 4.87 -29.41 -52.39
CA VAL A 693 3.67 -30.22 -52.06
C VAL A 693 3.14 -31.01 -53.24
N THR A 694 3.52 -30.61 -54.45
CA THR A 694 3.03 -31.20 -55.68
C THR A 694 4.04 -32.18 -56.29
N ASP A 695 5.28 -32.21 -55.81
CA ASP A 695 6.27 -33.23 -56.17
C ASP A 695 6.04 -34.49 -55.32
N VAL A 696 4.86 -35.10 -55.48
CA VAL A 696 4.33 -36.17 -54.62
C VAL A 696 5.08 -37.48 -54.74
N ASN A 697 6.01 -37.58 -55.68
CA ASN A 697 6.91 -38.72 -55.86
C ASN A 697 8.36 -38.40 -55.45
N ASN A 698 8.63 -37.21 -54.91
CA ASN A 698 9.95 -36.72 -54.50
C ASN A 698 11.02 -36.85 -55.60
N SER A 699 10.65 -36.50 -56.84
CA SER A 699 11.55 -36.58 -58.00
C SER A 699 12.42 -35.34 -58.20
N GLY A 700 12.18 -34.28 -57.44
CA GLY A 700 12.83 -32.98 -57.56
C GLY A 700 12.16 -32.04 -58.54
N GLY A 701 10.92 -32.32 -59.00
CA GLY A 701 10.19 -31.41 -59.88
C GLY A 701 8.78 -31.84 -60.26
N VAL A 702 7.85 -30.87 -60.28
CA VAL A 702 6.43 -31.08 -60.59
C VAL A 702 6.20 -31.32 -62.08
N ASN A 703 5.66 -32.49 -62.43
CA ASN A 703 5.38 -32.90 -63.81
C ASN A 703 4.20 -33.90 -63.91
N ILE A 704 3.99 -34.49 -65.08
CA ILE A 704 2.86 -35.43 -65.33
C ILE A 704 2.92 -36.70 -64.47
N LEU A 705 4.10 -37.07 -63.96
CA LEU A 705 4.27 -38.21 -63.08
C LEU A 705 3.64 -37.95 -61.72
N ASP A 706 3.59 -36.70 -61.26
CA ASP A 706 2.91 -36.31 -60.01
C ASP A 706 1.38 -36.41 -60.13
N VAL A 707 0.84 -35.98 -61.28
CA VAL A 707 -0.57 -36.20 -61.63
C VAL A 707 -0.91 -37.69 -61.62
N SER A 708 -0.04 -38.51 -62.23
CA SER A 708 -0.22 -39.96 -62.30
C SER A 708 -0.12 -40.62 -60.92
N TYR A 709 0.77 -40.12 -60.07
CA TYR A 709 0.96 -40.59 -58.70
C TYR A 709 -0.26 -40.27 -57.83
N LEU A 710 -0.75 -39.02 -57.85
CA LEU A 710 -1.97 -38.61 -57.14
C LEU A 710 -3.19 -39.45 -57.56
N ILE A 711 -3.39 -39.68 -58.87
CA ILE A 711 -4.49 -40.53 -59.36
C ILE A 711 -4.34 -41.98 -58.85
N ASN A 712 -3.11 -42.52 -58.86
CA ASN A 712 -2.87 -43.89 -58.39
C ASN A 712 -3.10 -44.02 -56.88
N PHE A 713 -2.67 -43.03 -56.10
CA PHE A 713 -2.94 -42.95 -54.66
C PHE A 713 -4.46 -42.89 -54.39
N LEU A 714 -5.16 -41.93 -55.02
CA LEU A 714 -6.58 -41.68 -54.77
C LEU A 714 -7.50 -42.82 -55.23
N TYR A 715 -7.17 -43.52 -56.32
CA TYR A 715 -8.12 -44.42 -56.99
C TYR A 715 -7.61 -45.84 -57.23
N LYS A 716 -6.31 -46.11 -57.06
CA LYS A 716 -5.72 -47.41 -57.40
C LYS A 716 -4.93 -48.07 -56.26
N GLY A 717 -5.05 -47.55 -55.04
CA GLY A 717 -4.36 -48.09 -53.86
C GLY A 717 -2.84 -47.93 -53.91
N GLY A 718 -2.35 -46.91 -54.63
CA GLY A 718 -0.94 -46.56 -54.65
C GLY A 718 -0.42 -46.04 -53.30
N PRO A 719 0.91 -45.94 -53.13
CA PRO A 719 1.53 -45.37 -51.93
C PRO A 719 1.08 -43.92 -51.69
N ALA A 720 1.11 -43.50 -50.41
CA ALA A 720 0.80 -42.12 -50.03
C ALA A 720 1.81 -41.13 -50.64
N PRO A 721 1.37 -39.89 -50.97
CA PRO A 721 2.24 -38.82 -51.45
C PRO A 721 3.47 -38.65 -50.54
N ASN A 722 4.64 -38.54 -51.16
CA ASN A 722 5.92 -38.30 -50.50
C ASN A 722 6.58 -37.09 -51.15
N CYS A 723 6.60 -35.97 -50.43
CA CYS A 723 7.09 -34.68 -50.94
C CYS A 723 8.47 -34.37 -50.33
N PRO A 724 9.30 -33.56 -51.02
CA PRO A 724 10.61 -33.12 -50.53
C PRO A 724 10.58 -32.36 -49.21
#